data_AF-I1IHR0-F1
#
_entry.id   AF-I1IHR0-F1
#
_cell.length_a   1.000
_cell.length_b   1.000
_cell.length_c   1.000
_cell.angle_alpha   90.00
_cell.angle_beta   90.00
_cell.angle_gamma   90.00
#
_symmetry.space_group_name_H-M   'P 1'
#
loop_
_entity.id
_entity.type
_entity.pdbx_description
1 polymer ?
#
loop_
_entity_poly.entity_id
_entity_poly.type
_entity_poly.pdbx_seq_one_letter_code
_entity_poly.pdbx_strand_id
1 'polypeptide(L)'
;MEQKFSVRNATDAATAWAATPVGILVRVEVLVTVSCTLLATLVFFGSGRRTSRSGAFRFVVWLVLMLCYPAVSYTIGLIQSGSFRNDLVVVWACFLLGCADGIFSCSVDDSDQQSRAVLNQATQVIYVLLLLLSYVGSLPLQLKVLLLLLWVLNLAKLGMRLWSLLTARRDRVLTADNWLISNYMAHDHVRSVSDFDPETMRGYRYVVAGHKDVEEGCAEYKLELTDDLVTVERLWQHGDGGLLVSNKASSSSSSSSSKLKDLCLSFALFKLLRRRLGGSNSPMIHERDDIRTLVFARNGLAGGDDHERMFRVIETELGFLFDFFYARYPSPKQSLLPETVIFVASMALSLSTFFSPAMLRYRNPDHPGLSSTRFVATGIDIWLARFVIALFLVLELYQYLSLVLSDWHKVKMLCRYVCKPSWQGHPIMERLLWLMCRATLTTRYWSHSVGQYSLLHGCLRSNRSCVLARVPLHKWIKGVLTGMKTVSRKTLPVTVKRAIHRLLRSEWLSNLRYGDRTLQRYGMLQSFDWSTSTYTYGAVGSILVWHVATAICGARQPDDAAAGSHEVATTVSDYCAYLLYQAPELVTDKIYDARLLMGALQNKIQGFLALKDDGKQGCRSGEDMFHELSRLHSGDAELDGGGGYEKDILADGIRLGYQIFDEMPDEAVRWNMLSEMWVELLLSVAPSDNVSAHIKKLATGGELVTQLWALLTHGGMIAKPDKPEYTS
;
A
#
# COMPACT_ATOMS: atom_id res chain seq x y z
N MET A 1 11.68 51.51 -25.42
CA MET A 1 12.26 50.59 -26.43
C MET A 1 13.60 50.00 -25.95
N GLU A 2 14.39 50.76 -25.19
CA GLU A 2 15.69 50.35 -24.61
C GLU A 2 15.63 49.17 -23.62
N GLN A 3 14.61 49.06 -22.76
CA GLN A 3 14.45 47.90 -21.87
C GLN A 3 14.27 46.57 -22.64
N LYS A 4 13.56 46.57 -23.77
CA LYS A 4 13.42 45.38 -24.61
C LYS A 4 14.74 45.00 -25.31
N PHE A 5 15.56 45.99 -25.69
CA PHE A 5 16.89 45.76 -26.24
C PHE A 5 17.89 45.23 -25.20
N SER A 6 17.83 45.74 -23.97
CA SER A 6 18.68 45.26 -22.86
C SER A 6 18.40 43.81 -22.48
N VAL A 7 17.11 43.42 -22.39
CA VAL A 7 16.72 42.03 -22.11
C VAL A 7 17.15 41.09 -23.25
N ARG A 8 17.05 41.54 -24.51
CA ARG A 8 17.46 40.74 -25.68
C ARG A 8 18.98 40.51 -25.72
N ASN A 9 19.76 41.55 -25.44
CA ASN A 9 21.21 41.43 -25.32
C ASN A 9 21.63 40.55 -24.14
N ALA A 10 20.90 40.59 -23.02
CA ALA A 10 21.15 39.69 -21.89
C ALA A 10 20.81 38.23 -22.22
N THR A 11 19.73 37.96 -22.96
CA THR A 11 19.41 36.61 -23.44
C THR A 11 20.41 36.10 -24.47
N ASP A 12 20.90 36.97 -25.35
CA ASP A 12 21.89 36.60 -26.38
C ASP A 12 23.27 36.34 -25.74
N ALA A 13 23.66 37.14 -24.75
CA ALA A 13 24.87 36.89 -23.96
C ALA A 13 24.77 35.60 -23.13
N ALA A 14 23.60 35.33 -22.51
CA ALA A 14 23.38 34.10 -21.75
C ALA A 14 23.37 32.85 -22.64
N THR A 15 22.79 32.93 -23.85
CA THR A 15 22.81 31.82 -24.82
C THR A 15 24.19 31.59 -25.42
N ALA A 16 24.95 32.66 -25.69
CA ALA A 16 26.34 32.57 -26.11
C ALA A 16 27.23 31.93 -25.02
N TRP A 17 27.09 32.35 -23.76
CA TRP A 17 27.81 31.74 -22.63
C TRP A 17 27.43 30.27 -22.44
N ALA A 18 26.14 29.95 -22.54
CA ALA A 18 25.64 28.59 -22.44
C ALA A 18 26.20 27.63 -23.50
N ALA A 19 26.57 28.13 -24.68
CA ALA A 19 27.19 27.35 -25.75
C ALA A 19 28.70 27.17 -25.58
N THR A 20 29.33 27.87 -24.63
CA THR A 20 30.76 27.68 -24.31
C THR A 20 31.00 26.32 -23.65
N PRO A 21 32.21 25.73 -23.78
CA PRO A 21 32.51 24.45 -23.12
C PRO A 21 32.36 24.50 -21.59
N VAL A 22 32.62 25.66 -20.97
CA VAL A 22 32.40 25.89 -19.54
C VAL A 22 30.90 25.91 -19.22
N GLY A 23 30.09 26.63 -20.02
CA GLY A 23 28.64 26.68 -19.85
C GLY A 23 27.97 25.30 -20.03
N ILE A 24 28.46 24.48 -20.97
CA ILE A 24 28.00 23.10 -21.14
C ILE A 24 28.39 22.23 -19.93
N LEU A 25 29.62 22.34 -19.42
CA LEU A 25 30.05 21.62 -18.22
C LEU A 25 29.18 21.96 -17.00
N VAL A 26 28.92 23.25 -16.73
CA VAL A 26 28.04 23.69 -15.63
C VAL A 26 26.63 23.12 -15.78
N ARG A 27 26.09 23.04 -17.01
CA ARG A 27 24.79 22.40 -17.26
C ARG A 27 24.81 20.92 -16.92
N VAL A 28 25.89 20.21 -17.26
CA VAL A 28 26.08 18.80 -16.89
C VAL A 28 26.19 18.65 -15.38
N GLU A 29 26.98 19.48 -14.69
CA GLU A 29 27.09 19.48 -13.22
C GLU A 29 25.70 19.63 -12.55
N VAL A 30 24.91 20.61 -12.99
CA VAL A 30 23.54 20.84 -12.50
C VAL A 30 22.64 19.63 -12.80
N LEU A 31 22.73 19.06 -13.99
CA LEU A 31 21.86 17.95 -14.38
C LEU A 31 22.22 16.63 -13.67
N VAL A 32 23.51 16.40 -13.39
CA VAL A 32 24.00 15.29 -12.55
C VAL A 32 23.48 15.45 -11.13
N THR A 33 23.59 16.64 -10.52
CA THR A 33 23.06 16.87 -9.16
C THR A 33 21.55 16.67 -9.10
N VAL A 34 20.79 17.21 -10.07
CA VAL A 34 19.35 16.99 -10.18
C VAL A 34 19.04 15.50 -10.31
N SER A 35 19.74 14.78 -11.20
CA SER A 35 19.56 13.34 -11.38
C SER A 35 19.84 12.55 -10.10
N CYS A 36 20.91 12.87 -9.37
CA CYS A 36 21.22 12.29 -8.06
C CYS A 36 20.12 12.55 -7.03
N THR A 37 19.59 13.77 -6.95
CA THR A 37 18.50 14.09 -6.00
C THR A 37 17.21 13.35 -6.35
N LEU A 38 16.86 13.24 -7.63
CA LEU A 38 15.70 12.47 -8.09
C LEU A 38 15.85 10.99 -7.73
N LEU A 39 17.02 10.39 -8.01
CA LEU A 39 17.30 8.99 -7.70
C LEU A 39 17.30 8.71 -6.19
N ALA A 40 17.94 9.58 -5.39
CA ALA A 40 17.93 9.47 -3.94
C ALA A 40 16.50 9.56 -3.37
N THR A 41 15.71 10.51 -3.89
CA THR A 41 14.30 10.68 -3.50
C THR A 41 13.52 9.40 -3.80
N LEU A 42 13.72 8.77 -4.96
CA LEU A 42 13.06 7.50 -5.29
C LEU A 42 13.47 6.39 -4.34
N VAL A 43 14.76 6.23 -4.05
CA VAL A 43 15.26 5.15 -3.18
C VAL A 43 14.70 5.27 -1.75
N PHE A 44 14.73 6.47 -1.16
CA PHE A 44 14.25 6.67 0.20
C PHE A 44 12.72 6.73 0.32
N PHE A 45 12.04 7.43 -0.59
CA PHE A 45 10.60 7.67 -0.50
C PHE A 45 9.74 6.72 -1.32
N GLY A 46 10.35 5.89 -2.17
CA GLY A 46 9.65 4.90 -2.98
C GLY A 46 8.88 3.88 -2.14
N SER A 47 9.50 3.38 -1.06
CA SER A 47 8.82 2.53 -0.06
C SER A 47 7.80 3.31 0.77
N GLY A 48 8.04 4.61 0.99
CA GLY A 48 7.13 5.53 1.69
C GLY A 48 5.75 5.68 1.03
N ARG A 49 5.60 5.35 -0.25
CA ARG A 49 4.29 5.31 -0.94
C ARG A 49 3.28 4.38 -0.29
N ARG A 50 3.76 3.27 0.28
CA ARG A 50 2.94 2.28 0.96
C ARG A 50 2.28 2.85 2.22
N THR A 51 2.93 3.80 2.87
CA THR A 51 2.45 4.40 4.13
C THR A 51 1.77 5.75 3.93
N SER A 52 2.18 6.49 2.89
CA SER A 52 1.70 7.83 2.62
C SER A 52 0.45 7.85 1.76
N ARG A 53 -0.59 8.51 2.28
CA ARG A 53 -1.85 8.78 1.59
C ARG A 53 -1.99 10.17 1.00
N SER A 54 -0.98 11.01 1.20
CA SER A 54 -1.00 12.35 0.63
C SER A 54 -0.96 12.28 -0.90
N GLY A 55 -1.99 12.84 -1.55
CA GLY A 55 -2.04 12.96 -3.00
C GLY A 55 -0.85 13.76 -3.53
N ALA A 56 -0.42 14.80 -2.81
CA ALA A 56 0.75 15.59 -3.14
C ALA A 56 2.05 14.76 -3.08
N PHE A 57 2.23 13.97 -2.02
CA PHE A 57 3.40 13.09 -1.91
C PHE A 57 3.46 12.08 -3.07
N ARG A 58 2.33 11.46 -3.41
CA ARG A 58 2.27 10.50 -4.53
C ARG A 58 2.52 11.16 -5.87
N PHE A 59 1.96 12.34 -6.09
CA PHE A 59 2.20 13.11 -7.28
C PHE A 59 3.70 13.44 -7.43
N VAL A 60 4.36 13.85 -6.35
CA VAL A 60 5.81 14.09 -6.34
C VAL A 60 6.58 12.80 -6.66
N VAL A 61 6.30 11.69 -5.98
CA VAL A 61 7.02 10.43 -6.26
C VAL A 61 6.78 9.93 -7.69
N TRP A 62 5.55 10.06 -8.21
CA TRP A 62 5.22 9.73 -9.59
C TRP A 62 5.93 10.64 -10.60
N LEU A 63 5.98 11.95 -10.33
CA LEU A 63 6.68 12.91 -11.18
C LEU A 63 8.18 12.62 -11.22
N VAL A 64 8.79 12.38 -10.06
CA VAL A 64 10.22 12.03 -9.93
C VAL A 64 10.52 10.74 -10.69
N LEU A 65 9.64 9.73 -10.60
CA LEU A 65 9.77 8.48 -11.35
C LEU A 65 9.77 8.71 -12.87
N MET A 66 8.86 9.55 -13.36
CA MET A 66 8.77 9.84 -14.80
C MET A 66 9.95 10.66 -15.30
N LEU A 67 10.50 11.54 -14.47
CA LEU A 67 11.60 12.44 -14.85
C LEU A 67 13.00 11.82 -14.71
N CYS A 68 13.19 10.84 -13.82
CA CYS A 68 14.53 10.34 -13.50
C CYS A 68 15.26 9.69 -14.69
N TYR A 69 14.60 8.82 -15.47
CA TYR A 69 15.22 8.16 -16.63
C TYR A 69 15.55 9.14 -17.76
N PRO A 70 14.61 10.00 -18.21
CA PRO A 70 14.93 11.02 -19.20
C PRO A 70 16.03 11.97 -18.75
N ALA A 71 16.03 12.39 -17.48
CA ALA A 71 17.07 13.25 -16.94
C ALA A 71 18.46 12.59 -17.06
N VAL A 72 18.62 11.35 -16.59
CA VAL A 72 19.90 10.62 -16.67
C VAL A 72 20.33 10.40 -18.12
N SER A 73 19.42 9.97 -19.00
CA SER A 73 19.73 9.74 -20.42
C SER A 73 20.13 11.04 -21.14
N TYR A 74 19.46 12.16 -20.85
CA TYR A 74 19.81 13.47 -21.39
C TYR A 74 21.18 13.93 -20.87
N THR A 75 21.51 13.69 -19.59
CA THR A 75 22.83 13.99 -19.03
C THR A 75 23.92 13.24 -19.78
N ILE A 76 23.75 11.93 -19.97
CA ILE A 76 24.74 11.10 -20.68
C ILE A 76 24.87 11.54 -22.15
N GLY A 77 23.77 11.87 -22.81
CA GLY A 77 23.80 12.37 -24.19
C GLY A 77 24.49 13.74 -24.32
N LEU A 78 24.26 14.65 -23.36
CA LEU A 78 24.92 15.97 -23.33
C LEU A 78 26.43 15.83 -23.09
N ILE A 79 26.82 14.87 -22.25
CA ILE A 79 28.22 14.52 -22.00
C ILE A 79 28.91 14.02 -23.28
N GLN A 80 28.24 13.15 -24.06
CA GLN A 80 28.81 12.59 -25.29
C GLN A 80 28.92 13.62 -26.42
N SER A 81 27.99 14.58 -26.48
CA SER A 81 27.95 15.62 -27.53
C SER A 81 28.74 16.88 -27.18
N GLY A 82 29.17 17.03 -25.93
CA GLY A 82 29.93 18.19 -25.47
C GLY A 82 31.31 18.30 -26.12
N SER A 83 31.70 19.53 -26.51
CA SER A 83 33.05 19.83 -27.03
C SER A 83 34.15 19.85 -25.95
N PHE A 84 33.85 19.44 -24.71
CA PHE A 84 34.77 19.48 -23.57
C PHE A 84 35.21 18.06 -23.18
N ARG A 85 36.42 17.91 -22.65
CA ARG A 85 36.92 16.66 -22.08
C ARG A 85 37.20 16.85 -20.59
N ASN A 86 36.54 16.04 -19.76
CA ASN A 86 36.76 15.98 -18.31
C ASN A 86 36.65 14.53 -17.86
N ASP A 87 37.72 14.00 -17.26
CA ASP A 87 37.83 12.60 -16.84
C ASP A 87 36.83 12.22 -15.73
N LEU A 88 36.39 13.19 -14.92
CA LEU A 88 35.44 13.00 -13.82
C LEU A 88 34.01 12.70 -14.30
N VAL A 89 33.71 13.07 -15.54
CA VAL A 89 32.40 12.86 -16.15
C VAL A 89 32.10 11.37 -16.36
N VAL A 90 33.13 10.58 -16.70
CA VAL A 90 33.04 9.11 -16.81
C VAL A 90 32.67 8.51 -15.46
N VAL A 91 33.25 9.04 -14.39
CA VAL A 91 32.97 8.61 -13.02
C VAL A 91 31.52 8.91 -12.67
N TRP A 92 31.02 10.13 -12.93
CA TRP A 92 29.61 10.46 -12.69
C TRP A 92 28.67 9.52 -13.44
N ALA A 93 28.95 9.22 -14.71
CA ALA A 93 28.12 8.34 -15.53
C ALA A 93 28.08 6.90 -14.99
N CYS A 94 29.21 6.34 -14.58
CA CYS A 94 29.27 4.98 -14.01
C CYS A 94 28.51 4.86 -12.68
N PHE A 95 28.58 5.86 -11.80
CA PHE A 95 27.87 5.85 -10.52
C PHE A 95 26.38 6.20 -10.66
N LEU A 96 26.00 7.08 -11.60
CA LEU A 96 24.59 7.34 -11.93
C LEU A 96 23.90 6.08 -12.47
N LEU A 97 24.58 5.31 -13.31
CA LEU A 97 24.10 4.00 -13.78
C LEU A 97 23.81 3.06 -12.60
N GLY A 98 24.71 3.00 -11.63
CA GLY A 98 24.51 2.22 -10.40
C GLY A 98 23.42 2.76 -9.48
N CYS A 99 23.11 4.05 -9.51
CA CYS A 99 22.00 4.62 -8.73
C CYS A 99 20.62 4.33 -9.36
N ALA A 100 20.56 4.28 -10.70
CA ALA A 100 19.35 3.98 -11.47
C ALA A 100 18.80 2.56 -11.20
N ASP A 101 19.63 1.70 -10.63
CA ASP A 101 19.24 0.38 -10.17
C ASP A 101 18.12 0.39 -9.12
N GLY A 102 17.96 1.48 -8.35
CA GLY A 102 17.06 1.56 -7.20
C GLY A 102 15.56 1.68 -7.47
N ILE A 103 15.14 1.83 -8.72
CA ILE A 103 13.83 2.40 -9.06
C ILE A 103 12.69 1.37 -8.92
N PHE A 104 11.70 1.71 -8.09
CA PHE A 104 10.57 0.88 -7.65
C PHE A 104 9.55 0.59 -8.77
N SER A 105 9.01 -0.63 -8.77
CA SER A 105 7.88 -1.03 -9.63
C SER A 105 6.62 -0.24 -9.25
N CYS A 106 6.04 0.40 -10.25
CA CYS A 106 4.86 1.23 -10.10
C CYS A 106 3.69 0.51 -10.76
N SER A 107 2.58 0.41 -10.03
CA SER A 107 1.31 -0.16 -10.47
C SER A 107 1.27 -1.70 -10.61
N VAL A 108 0.10 -2.27 -10.31
CA VAL A 108 -0.20 -3.73 -10.38
C VAL A 108 -0.41 -4.20 -11.81
N ASP A 109 -0.75 -3.30 -12.72
CA ASP A 109 -1.05 -3.60 -14.13
C ASP A 109 0.21 -3.51 -15.03
N ASP A 110 1.40 -3.41 -14.44
CA ASP A 110 2.62 -2.91 -15.09
C ASP A 110 3.73 -3.97 -15.28
N SER A 111 3.41 -5.10 -15.92
CA SER A 111 4.47 -5.87 -16.62
C SER A 111 5.24 -4.97 -17.61
N ASP A 112 4.55 -3.97 -18.15
CA ASP A 112 5.05 -3.06 -19.17
C ASP A 112 5.96 -1.97 -18.58
N GLN A 113 5.69 -1.44 -17.39
CA GLN A 113 6.59 -0.45 -16.79
C GLN A 113 7.89 -1.08 -16.26
N GLN A 114 7.85 -2.31 -15.73
CA GLN A 114 9.08 -3.00 -15.32
C GLN A 114 9.95 -3.37 -16.52
N SER A 115 9.35 -3.79 -17.64
CA SER A 115 10.09 -4.04 -18.88
C SER A 115 10.68 -2.76 -19.49
N ARG A 116 9.93 -1.64 -19.48
CA ARG A 116 10.45 -0.32 -19.87
C ARG A 116 11.62 0.14 -19.00
N ALA A 117 11.56 -0.08 -17.69
CA ALA A 117 12.66 0.25 -16.78
C ALA A 117 13.93 -0.55 -17.08
N VAL A 118 13.79 -1.86 -17.32
CA VAL A 118 14.91 -2.73 -17.72
C VAL A 118 15.48 -2.31 -19.08
N LEU A 119 14.62 -1.97 -20.04
CA LEU A 119 15.05 -1.48 -21.36
C LEU A 119 15.83 -0.17 -21.25
N ASN A 120 15.28 0.83 -20.53
CA ASN A 120 15.96 2.10 -20.30
C ASN A 120 17.32 1.90 -19.62
N GLN A 121 17.39 1.01 -18.63
CA GLN A 121 18.63 0.67 -17.96
C GLN A 121 19.63 -0.02 -18.91
N ALA A 122 19.17 -0.94 -19.76
CA ALA A 122 20.01 -1.57 -20.77
C ALA A 122 20.59 -0.54 -21.76
N THR A 123 19.79 0.43 -22.19
CA THR A 123 20.25 1.55 -23.02
C THR A 123 21.31 2.39 -22.30
N GLN A 124 21.13 2.68 -21.00
CA GLN A 124 22.13 3.40 -20.21
C GLN A 124 23.45 2.62 -20.05
N VAL A 125 23.39 1.29 -19.85
CA VAL A 125 24.60 0.43 -19.82
C VAL A 125 25.40 0.56 -21.12
N ILE A 126 24.72 0.58 -22.27
CA ILE A 126 25.34 0.74 -23.59
C ILE A 126 25.97 2.13 -23.72
N TYR A 127 25.26 3.21 -23.36
CA TYR A 127 25.82 4.55 -23.45
C TYR A 127 27.05 4.76 -22.55
N VAL A 128 27.04 4.20 -21.34
CA VAL A 128 28.20 4.25 -20.44
C VAL A 128 29.36 3.43 -20.98
N LEU A 129 29.11 2.29 -21.65
CA LEU A 129 30.17 1.51 -22.32
C LEU A 129 30.83 2.32 -23.44
N LEU A 130 30.04 2.94 -24.32
CA LEU A 130 30.56 3.79 -25.40
C LEU A 130 31.39 4.95 -24.84
N LEU A 131 30.92 5.55 -23.75
CA LEU A 131 31.61 6.63 -23.05
C LEU A 131 32.94 6.13 -22.46
N LEU A 132 32.96 4.98 -21.79
CA LEU A 132 34.18 4.35 -21.28
C LEU A 132 35.20 4.13 -22.41
N LEU A 133 34.76 3.54 -23.53
CA LEU A 133 35.60 3.28 -24.71
C LEU A 133 36.21 4.57 -25.28
N SER A 134 35.45 5.65 -25.35
CA SER A 134 35.94 6.94 -25.86
C SER A 134 37.01 7.60 -24.97
N TYR A 135 37.02 7.29 -23.67
CA TYR A 135 37.98 7.82 -22.67
C TYR A 135 39.09 6.82 -22.28
N VAL A 136 39.15 5.64 -22.90
CA VAL A 136 40.13 4.56 -22.63
C VAL A 136 41.59 5.02 -22.65
N GLY A 137 41.92 6.03 -23.47
CA GLY A 137 43.27 6.58 -23.63
C GLY A 137 43.59 7.79 -22.73
N SER A 138 42.60 8.40 -22.08
CA SER A 138 42.76 9.57 -21.21
C SER A 138 42.90 9.18 -19.73
N LEU A 139 42.21 8.11 -19.31
CA LEU A 139 42.10 7.73 -17.91
C LEU A 139 43.35 7.02 -17.37
N PRO A 140 43.77 7.29 -16.12
CA PRO A 140 44.84 6.55 -15.48
C PRO A 140 44.44 5.07 -15.29
N LEU A 141 45.40 4.16 -15.47
CA LEU A 141 45.17 2.71 -15.50
C LEU A 141 44.34 2.19 -14.32
N GLN A 142 44.64 2.67 -13.10
CA GLN A 142 43.92 2.27 -11.89
C GLN A 142 42.44 2.65 -11.94
N LEU A 143 42.12 3.91 -12.30
CA LEU A 143 40.74 4.40 -12.37
C LEU A 143 39.98 3.70 -13.50
N LYS A 144 40.64 3.47 -14.64
CA LYS A 144 40.08 2.75 -15.78
C LYS A 144 39.65 1.32 -15.41
N VAL A 145 40.50 0.58 -14.70
CA VAL A 145 40.19 -0.78 -14.24
C VAL A 145 39.02 -0.77 -13.27
N LEU A 146 39.03 0.15 -12.29
CA LEU A 146 37.93 0.26 -11.31
C LEU A 146 36.58 0.58 -11.96
N LEU A 147 36.54 1.53 -12.90
CA LEU A 147 35.32 1.90 -13.60
C LEU A 147 34.81 0.79 -14.53
N LEU A 148 35.71 0.04 -15.17
CA LEU A 148 35.34 -1.11 -16.00
C LEU A 148 34.77 -2.25 -15.15
N LEU A 149 35.39 -2.55 -14.00
CA LEU A 149 34.87 -3.53 -13.06
C LEU A 149 33.50 -3.11 -12.51
N LEU A 150 33.31 -1.82 -12.20
CA LEU A 150 32.03 -1.28 -11.77
C LEU A 150 30.97 -1.40 -12.87
N TRP A 151 31.33 -1.15 -14.13
CA TRP A 151 30.41 -1.34 -15.27
C TRP A 151 30.01 -2.81 -15.43
N VAL A 152 30.96 -3.75 -15.34
CA VAL A 152 30.68 -5.20 -15.38
C VAL A 152 29.75 -5.61 -14.24
N LEU A 153 29.95 -5.07 -13.04
CA LEU A 153 29.09 -5.35 -11.89
C LEU A 153 27.65 -4.84 -12.12
N ASN A 154 27.49 -3.65 -12.70
CA ASN A 154 26.17 -3.11 -13.06
C ASN A 154 25.50 -3.94 -14.18
N LEU A 155 26.26 -4.44 -15.14
CA LEU A 155 25.76 -5.38 -16.16
C LEU A 155 25.30 -6.70 -15.51
N ALA A 156 26.06 -7.23 -14.55
CA ALA A 156 25.68 -8.43 -13.80
C ALA A 156 24.39 -8.18 -12.98
N LYS A 157 24.25 -7.02 -12.33
CA LYS A 157 23.02 -6.60 -11.64
C LYS A 157 21.82 -6.56 -12.59
N LEU A 158 21.98 -5.99 -13.79
CA LEU A 158 20.95 -5.99 -14.83
C LEU A 158 20.59 -7.42 -15.26
N GLY A 159 21.60 -8.27 -15.50
CA GLY A 159 21.41 -9.68 -15.87
C GLY A 159 20.63 -10.46 -14.82
N MET A 160 20.93 -10.28 -13.53
CA MET A 160 20.17 -10.92 -12.45
C MET A 160 18.71 -10.47 -12.40
N ARG A 161 18.41 -9.22 -12.73
CA ARG A 161 17.02 -8.72 -12.81
C ARG A 161 16.28 -9.32 -13.98
N LEU A 162 16.92 -9.37 -15.15
CA LEU A 162 16.35 -10.00 -16.34
C LEU A 162 16.07 -11.48 -16.05
N TRP A 163 17.02 -12.17 -15.43
CA TRP A 163 16.83 -13.54 -14.97
C TRP A 163 15.67 -13.65 -13.98
N SER A 164 15.58 -12.76 -12.99
CA SER A 164 14.48 -12.75 -12.03
C SER A 164 13.13 -12.48 -12.70
N LEU A 165 13.06 -11.63 -13.71
CA LEU A 165 11.84 -11.36 -14.48
C LEU A 165 11.40 -12.59 -15.28
N LEU A 166 12.35 -13.30 -15.88
CA LEU A 166 12.08 -14.51 -16.67
C LEU A 166 11.71 -15.71 -15.78
N THR A 167 12.35 -15.85 -14.61
CA THR A 167 12.17 -17.02 -13.71
C THR A 167 11.10 -16.83 -12.64
N ALA A 168 10.98 -15.63 -12.05
CA ALA A 168 9.98 -15.32 -11.03
C ALA A 168 8.69 -14.80 -11.68
N ARG A 169 8.28 -15.41 -12.80
CA ARG A 169 6.98 -15.10 -13.41
C ARG A 169 5.92 -15.38 -12.36
N ARG A 170 5.20 -14.33 -11.92
CA ARG A 170 4.18 -14.42 -10.87
C ARG A 170 3.21 -15.57 -11.13
N ASP A 171 2.94 -15.82 -12.40
CA ASP A 171 2.17 -16.95 -12.92
C ASP A 171 2.65 -18.31 -12.36
N ARG A 172 3.96 -18.58 -12.32
CA ARG A 172 4.52 -19.82 -11.77
C ARG A 172 4.25 -19.96 -10.28
N VAL A 173 4.37 -18.87 -9.53
CA VAL A 173 4.09 -18.85 -8.08
C VAL A 173 2.58 -18.96 -7.81
N LEU A 174 1.75 -18.32 -8.63
CA LEU A 174 0.29 -18.37 -8.54
C LEU A 174 -0.29 -19.73 -8.97
N THR A 175 0.45 -20.51 -9.76
CA THR A 175 0.04 -21.84 -10.23
C THR A 175 0.69 -22.95 -9.42
N ALA A 176 2.01 -23.13 -9.50
CA ALA A 176 2.72 -24.26 -8.90
C ALA A 176 2.71 -24.23 -7.36
N ASP A 177 3.12 -23.12 -6.73
CA ASP A 177 3.17 -23.04 -5.26
C ASP A 177 1.75 -23.12 -4.65
N ASN A 178 0.79 -22.43 -5.26
CA ASN A 178 -0.60 -22.43 -4.80
C ASN A 178 -1.24 -23.82 -4.94
N TRP A 179 -0.96 -24.53 -6.04
CA TRP A 179 -1.40 -25.91 -6.26
C TRP A 179 -0.81 -26.86 -5.20
N LEU A 180 0.49 -26.73 -4.89
CA LEU A 180 1.14 -27.53 -3.85
C LEU A 180 0.49 -27.32 -2.48
N ILE A 181 0.26 -26.07 -2.09
CA ILE A 181 -0.42 -25.74 -0.84
C ILE A 181 -1.84 -26.33 -0.85
N SER A 182 -2.54 -26.23 -1.98
CA SER A 182 -3.88 -26.80 -2.14
C SER A 182 -3.91 -28.30 -1.90
N ASN A 183 -3.01 -29.04 -2.53
CA ASN A 183 -2.95 -30.50 -2.39
C ASN A 183 -2.50 -30.94 -1.00
N TYR A 184 -1.51 -30.27 -0.41
CA TYR A 184 -1.09 -30.59 0.95
C TYR A 184 -2.25 -30.41 1.94
N MET A 185 -3.01 -29.32 1.81
CA MET A 185 -4.15 -29.05 2.68
C MET A 185 -5.37 -29.92 2.38
N ALA A 186 -5.52 -30.45 1.16
CA ALA A 186 -6.62 -31.34 0.78
C ALA A 186 -6.55 -32.72 1.45
N HIS A 187 -5.34 -33.21 1.73
CA HIS A 187 -5.11 -34.50 2.38
C HIS A 187 -5.20 -34.43 3.91
N ASP A 188 -5.42 -33.24 4.46
CA ASP A 188 -5.54 -33.00 5.88
C ASP A 188 -7.00 -33.28 6.32
N HIS A 189 -7.39 -34.55 6.36
CA HIS A 189 -8.74 -34.95 6.76
C HIS A 189 -8.95 -34.76 8.26
N VAL A 190 -9.85 -33.83 8.62
CA VAL A 190 -10.20 -33.47 10.00
C VAL A 190 -11.55 -34.10 10.34
N ARG A 191 -11.68 -34.66 11.55
CA ARG A 191 -12.88 -35.40 11.99
C ARG A 191 -13.68 -34.71 13.10
N SER A 192 -13.13 -33.75 13.86
CA SER A 192 -13.87 -33.06 14.94
C SER A 192 -13.38 -31.63 15.28
N VAL A 193 -14.24 -30.82 15.91
CA VAL A 193 -13.94 -29.44 16.37
C VAL A 193 -12.97 -29.40 17.56
N SER A 194 -12.94 -30.47 18.38
CA SER A 194 -12.02 -30.62 19.52
C SER A 194 -10.55 -30.87 19.15
N ASP A 195 -10.27 -31.08 17.85
CA ASP A 195 -8.91 -31.31 17.37
C ASP A 195 -8.11 -30.01 17.17
N PHE A 196 -8.75 -28.84 17.34
CA PHE A 196 -8.12 -27.53 17.13
C PHE A 196 -8.01 -26.74 18.42
N ASP A 197 -6.79 -26.24 18.67
CA ASP A 197 -6.58 -25.23 19.69
C ASP A 197 -6.02 -23.96 19.04
N PRO A 198 -6.83 -22.89 18.97
CA PRO A 198 -6.44 -21.64 18.34
C PRO A 198 -5.42 -20.83 19.15
N GLU A 199 -5.26 -21.08 20.45
CA GLU A 199 -4.25 -20.39 21.26
C GLU A 199 -2.86 -21.01 21.06
N THR A 200 -2.79 -22.35 21.02
CA THR A 200 -1.54 -23.07 20.78
C THR A 200 -1.27 -23.34 19.29
N MET A 201 -2.19 -22.97 18.41
CA MET A 201 -2.17 -23.28 16.97
C MET A 201 -2.10 -24.80 16.67
N ARG A 202 -2.49 -25.64 17.63
CA ARG A 202 -2.53 -27.10 17.47
C ARG A 202 -3.62 -27.47 16.48
N GLY A 203 -3.30 -28.37 15.54
CA GLY A 203 -4.19 -28.73 14.44
C GLY A 203 -4.21 -27.71 13.30
N TYR A 204 -3.54 -26.56 13.40
CA TYR A 204 -3.41 -25.57 12.32
C TYR A 204 -2.12 -25.79 11.50
N ARG A 205 -2.16 -26.74 10.57
CA ARG A 205 -1.03 -27.12 9.69
C ARG A 205 -0.87 -26.20 8.47
N TYR A 206 -0.91 -24.88 8.67
CA TYR A 206 -0.67 -23.93 7.58
C TYR A 206 0.80 -23.93 7.15
N VAL A 207 1.05 -24.03 5.84
CA VAL A 207 2.40 -24.14 5.27
C VAL A 207 3.10 -22.78 5.27
N VAL A 208 4.19 -22.66 6.03
CA VAL A 208 5.04 -21.45 6.09
C VAL A 208 6.21 -21.56 5.13
N ALA A 209 6.95 -22.67 5.16
CA ALA A 209 8.06 -22.94 4.23
C ALA A 209 8.12 -24.42 3.87
N GLY A 210 8.71 -24.72 2.71
CA GLY A 210 8.88 -26.06 2.18
C GLY A 210 9.36 -25.95 0.73
N HIS A 211 10.22 -26.84 0.30
CA HIS A 211 10.58 -26.99 -1.11
C HIS A 211 9.98 -28.27 -1.65
N LYS A 212 9.76 -28.28 -2.97
CA LYS A 212 10.41 -29.28 -3.82
C LYS A 212 10.50 -28.76 -5.25
N ASP A 213 11.61 -29.09 -5.90
CA ASP A 213 11.80 -28.93 -7.34
C ASP A 213 10.70 -29.73 -8.04
N VAL A 214 9.87 -29.03 -8.81
CA VAL A 214 8.88 -29.67 -9.68
C VAL A 214 9.67 -30.20 -10.88
N GLU A 215 9.90 -31.51 -10.93
CA GLU A 215 10.28 -32.15 -12.18
C GLU A 215 9.09 -32.06 -13.14
N GLU A 216 9.25 -31.26 -14.19
CA GLU A 216 8.29 -31.18 -15.29
C GLU A 216 8.21 -32.54 -15.99
N GLY A 217 7.17 -33.34 -15.74
CA GLY A 217 6.97 -34.58 -16.52
C GLY A 217 6.06 -35.69 -15.96
N CYS A 218 5.65 -35.70 -14.69
CA CYS A 218 4.85 -36.82 -14.14
C CYS A 218 3.41 -36.41 -13.75
N ALA A 219 2.45 -37.24 -14.16
CA ALA A 219 1.01 -37.08 -13.93
C ALA A 219 0.53 -37.64 -12.58
N GLU A 220 1.41 -38.26 -11.78
CA GLU A 220 1.05 -38.87 -10.50
C GLU A 220 2.04 -38.41 -9.41
N TYR A 221 1.56 -37.55 -8.50
CA TYR A 221 2.39 -36.93 -7.47
C TYR A 221 2.31 -37.72 -6.16
N LYS A 222 3.38 -38.43 -5.82
CA LYS A 222 3.58 -38.96 -4.47
C LYS A 222 4.18 -37.87 -3.60
N LEU A 223 3.40 -37.36 -2.66
CA LEU A 223 3.80 -36.31 -1.73
C LEU A 223 4.74 -36.92 -0.68
N GLU A 224 6.00 -37.16 -1.05
CA GLU A 224 7.03 -37.56 -0.09
C GLU A 224 7.31 -36.36 0.82
N LEU A 225 6.67 -36.38 2.01
CA LEU A 225 6.96 -35.48 3.12
C LEU A 225 8.46 -35.51 3.38
N THR A 226 9.14 -34.44 2.99
CA THR A 226 10.55 -34.24 3.30
C THR A 226 10.64 -33.43 4.59
N ASP A 227 11.69 -33.67 5.39
CA ASP A 227 11.94 -33.00 6.67
C ASP A 227 11.99 -31.46 6.60
N ASP A 228 12.05 -30.90 5.40
CA ASP A 228 12.10 -29.48 5.07
C ASP A 228 10.74 -28.73 5.10
N LEU A 229 9.61 -29.42 5.30
CA LEU A 229 8.31 -28.76 5.44
C LEU A 229 8.13 -28.14 6.84
N VAL A 230 7.82 -26.84 6.86
CA VAL A 230 7.57 -26.04 8.05
C VAL A 230 6.12 -25.58 8.08
N THR A 231 5.37 -26.09 9.04
CA THR A 231 3.99 -25.66 9.36
C THR A 231 3.95 -24.71 10.55
N VAL A 232 2.87 -23.92 10.67
CA VAL A 232 2.65 -23.03 11.82
C VAL A 232 2.65 -23.81 13.14
N GLU A 233 1.99 -24.97 13.18
CA GLU A 233 2.01 -25.86 14.35
C GLU A 233 3.43 -26.27 14.78
N ARG A 234 4.28 -26.69 13.82
CA ARG A 234 5.69 -27.05 14.10
C ARG A 234 6.48 -25.88 14.68
N LEU A 235 6.23 -24.65 14.20
CA LEU A 235 6.83 -23.42 14.71
C LEU A 235 6.36 -23.07 16.13
N TRP A 236 5.09 -23.32 16.45
CA TRP A 236 4.54 -23.06 17.77
C TRP A 236 5.06 -24.06 18.81
N GLN A 237 5.18 -25.33 18.44
CA GLN A 237 5.70 -26.42 19.28
C GLN A 237 7.22 -26.36 19.50
N HIS A 238 8.01 -26.01 18.47
CA HIS A 238 9.46 -25.79 18.63
C HIS A 238 9.79 -24.48 19.36
N GLY A 239 8.77 -23.69 19.70
CA GLY A 239 8.90 -22.45 20.44
C GLY A 239 9.45 -22.58 21.86
N ASP A 240 9.58 -23.80 22.40
CA ASP A 240 10.14 -24.06 23.72
C ASP A 240 11.68 -24.12 23.74
N GLY A 241 12.33 -24.08 22.57
CA GLY A 241 13.79 -24.10 22.42
C GLY A 241 14.44 -22.72 22.23
N GLY A 242 15.10 -22.20 23.26
CA GLY A 242 16.23 -21.25 23.22
C GLY A 242 16.00 -19.81 22.70
N LEU A 243 15.58 -19.63 21.45
CA LEU A 243 15.48 -18.30 20.80
C LEU A 243 14.11 -17.63 21.05
N LEU A 244 13.06 -18.42 21.24
CA LEU A 244 11.70 -17.96 21.50
C LEU A 244 11.35 -17.94 23.01
N VAL A 245 12.23 -18.47 23.85
CA VAL A 245 12.16 -18.41 25.32
C VAL A 245 13.48 -17.84 25.83
N SER A 246 13.68 -16.52 25.78
CA SER A 246 14.68 -15.93 26.65
C SER A 246 14.09 -15.85 28.06
N ASN A 247 14.59 -16.73 28.93
CA ASN A 247 14.51 -16.80 30.39
C ASN A 247 13.65 -15.75 31.14
N LYS A 248 12.88 -16.28 32.09
CA LYS A 248 12.17 -15.58 33.18
C LYS A 248 12.94 -14.36 33.69
N ALA A 249 12.24 -13.22 33.77
CA ALA A 249 12.45 -12.06 34.68
C ALA A 249 12.44 -10.64 34.04
N SER A 250 12.05 -10.47 32.77
CA SER A 250 11.79 -9.11 32.24
C SER A 250 10.57 -9.08 31.32
N SER A 251 9.53 -8.33 31.70
CA SER A 251 8.25 -8.20 31.00
C SER A 251 8.32 -7.75 29.54
N SER A 252 9.48 -7.28 29.06
CA SER A 252 9.70 -6.86 27.67
C SER A 252 10.00 -8.00 26.70
N SER A 253 10.57 -9.14 27.14
CA SER A 253 11.05 -10.21 26.26
C SER A 253 9.94 -11.14 25.74
N SER A 254 8.88 -11.36 26.52
CA SER A 254 7.71 -12.17 26.10
C SER A 254 7.00 -11.57 24.88
N SER A 255 6.95 -10.24 24.78
CA SER A 255 6.31 -9.51 23.67
C SER A 255 7.03 -9.66 22.33
N SER A 256 8.32 -10.00 22.32
CA SER A 256 9.11 -10.13 21.09
C SER A 256 8.96 -11.52 20.46
N SER A 257 8.86 -12.56 21.30
CA SER A 257 8.64 -13.94 20.85
C SER A 257 7.26 -14.11 20.20
N SER A 258 6.22 -13.52 20.80
CA SER A 258 4.87 -13.50 20.23
C SER A 258 4.80 -12.77 18.88
N LYS A 259 5.54 -11.67 18.71
CA LYS A 259 5.62 -10.95 17.43
C LYS A 259 6.25 -11.77 16.30
N LEU A 260 7.24 -12.61 16.60
CA LEU A 260 7.86 -13.49 15.59
C LEU A 260 6.93 -14.63 15.18
N LYS A 261 6.22 -15.20 16.15
CA LYS A 261 5.14 -16.16 15.92
C LYS A 261 4.04 -15.54 15.03
N ASP A 262 3.57 -14.34 15.38
CA ASP A 262 2.60 -13.57 14.60
C ASP A 262 3.11 -13.27 13.16
N LEU A 263 4.41 -12.98 12.99
CA LEU A 263 5.03 -12.74 11.68
C LEU A 263 4.97 -13.99 10.77
N CYS A 264 5.30 -15.17 11.30
CA CYS A 264 5.20 -16.42 10.57
C CYS A 264 3.76 -16.82 10.27
N LEU A 265 2.84 -16.57 11.20
CA LEU A 265 1.41 -16.75 10.97
C LEU A 265 0.93 -15.86 9.81
N SER A 266 1.29 -14.57 9.85
CA SER A 266 0.96 -13.60 8.79
C SER A 266 1.47 -14.06 7.42
N PHE A 267 2.65 -14.68 7.36
CA PHE A 267 3.19 -15.22 6.11
C PHE A 267 2.41 -16.44 5.60
N ALA A 268 1.96 -17.31 6.51
CA ALA A 268 1.12 -18.45 6.18
C ALA A 268 -0.25 -17.98 5.63
N LEU A 269 -0.88 -17.01 6.30
CA LEU A 269 -2.13 -16.41 5.87
C LEU A 269 -1.99 -15.75 4.50
N PHE A 270 -0.90 -15.05 4.23
CA PHE A 270 -0.61 -14.45 2.93
C PHE A 270 -0.61 -15.51 1.82
N LYS A 271 0.00 -16.67 2.07
CA LYS A 271 0.01 -17.78 1.12
C LYS A 271 -1.38 -18.36 0.88
N LEU A 272 -2.22 -18.43 1.91
CA LEU A 272 -3.62 -18.85 1.78
C LEU A 272 -4.42 -17.83 0.95
N LEU A 273 -4.31 -16.55 1.28
CA LEU A 273 -5.00 -15.46 0.58
C LEU A 273 -4.61 -15.40 -0.89
N ARG A 274 -3.34 -15.66 -1.21
CA ARG A 274 -2.83 -15.73 -2.58
C ARG A 274 -3.46 -16.83 -3.43
N ARG A 275 -4.01 -17.91 -2.84
CA ARG A 275 -4.72 -18.94 -3.60
C ARG A 275 -5.98 -18.40 -4.27
N ARG A 276 -6.64 -17.41 -3.66
CA ARG A 276 -7.82 -16.73 -4.23
C ARG A 276 -7.48 -15.94 -5.51
N LEU A 277 -6.22 -15.60 -5.72
CA LEU A 277 -5.76 -14.77 -6.85
C LEU A 277 -5.39 -15.55 -8.12
N GLY A 278 -5.25 -16.87 -8.05
CA GLY A 278 -4.70 -17.71 -9.12
C GLY A 278 -5.62 -17.99 -10.32
N GLY A 279 -6.87 -17.52 -10.30
CA GLY A 279 -7.83 -17.75 -11.38
C GLY A 279 -8.44 -19.17 -11.39
N SER A 280 -9.75 -19.18 -11.62
CA SER A 280 -10.71 -20.28 -11.85
C SER A 280 -10.20 -21.73 -11.87
N ASN A 281 -10.84 -22.58 -11.05
CA ASN A 281 -10.87 -24.06 -11.05
C ASN A 281 -10.18 -24.78 -9.88
N SER A 282 -9.56 -24.07 -8.94
CA SER A 282 -9.38 -24.63 -7.60
C SER A 282 -10.31 -23.88 -6.66
N PRO A 283 -11.52 -24.40 -6.36
CA PRO A 283 -12.24 -23.93 -5.19
C PRO A 283 -11.26 -23.94 -4.01
N MET A 284 -11.31 -22.92 -3.14
CA MET A 284 -10.75 -23.15 -1.80
C MET A 284 -11.42 -24.44 -1.32
N ILE A 285 -10.61 -25.47 -1.08
CA ILE A 285 -11.07 -26.76 -0.55
C ILE A 285 -11.62 -26.60 0.89
N HIS A 286 -11.67 -25.36 1.40
CA HIS A 286 -12.58 -25.01 2.47
C HIS A 286 -13.87 -24.54 1.83
N GLU A 287 -14.79 -25.50 1.74
CA GLU A 287 -16.22 -25.27 1.59
C GLU A 287 -16.64 -24.07 2.42
N ARG A 288 -17.68 -23.39 1.95
CA ARG A 288 -18.32 -22.20 2.52
C ARG A 288 -18.67 -22.28 4.02
N ASP A 289 -18.43 -23.43 4.68
CA ASP A 289 -18.81 -23.78 6.04
C ASP A 289 -17.74 -24.56 6.84
N ASP A 290 -16.44 -24.51 6.49
CA ASP A 290 -15.43 -25.17 7.34
C ASP A 290 -15.30 -24.45 8.70
N ILE A 291 -15.93 -25.05 9.72
CA ILE A 291 -15.93 -24.61 11.12
C ILE A 291 -14.51 -24.27 11.60
N ARG A 292 -13.47 -24.95 11.09
CA ARG A 292 -12.06 -24.68 11.40
C ARG A 292 -11.65 -23.23 11.13
N THR A 293 -12.07 -22.68 9.99
CA THR A 293 -11.72 -21.33 9.55
C THR A 293 -12.43 -20.27 10.40
N LEU A 294 -13.70 -20.52 10.72
CA LEU A 294 -14.49 -19.68 11.61
C LEU A 294 -13.91 -19.69 13.04
N VAL A 295 -13.57 -20.87 13.57
CA VAL A 295 -12.92 -21.02 14.89
C VAL A 295 -11.56 -20.34 14.92
N PHE A 296 -10.78 -20.44 13.84
CA PHE A 296 -9.51 -19.74 13.72
C PHE A 296 -9.68 -18.22 13.77
N ALA A 297 -10.60 -17.67 12.97
CA ALA A 297 -10.85 -16.24 12.92
C ALA A 297 -11.38 -15.71 14.26
N ARG A 298 -12.34 -16.41 14.87
CA ARG A 298 -13.03 -16.02 16.10
C ARG A 298 -12.17 -16.19 17.35
N ASN A 299 -11.59 -17.37 17.53
CA ASN A 299 -10.93 -17.78 18.77
C ASN A 299 -9.41 -17.69 18.70
N GLY A 300 -8.80 -17.65 17.50
CA GLY A 300 -7.35 -17.56 17.32
C GLY A 300 -6.87 -16.16 16.99
N LEU A 301 -7.47 -15.54 15.97
CA LEU A 301 -7.05 -14.25 15.45
C LEU A 301 -7.72 -13.09 16.20
N ALA A 302 -9.03 -13.17 16.42
CA ALA A 302 -9.79 -12.31 17.34
C ALA A 302 -9.87 -12.89 18.78
N GLY A 303 -9.05 -13.92 19.06
CA GLY A 303 -8.93 -14.54 20.37
C GLY A 303 -8.18 -13.66 21.37
N GLY A 304 -8.65 -13.65 22.62
CA GLY A 304 -8.08 -12.86 23.72
C GLY A 304 -8.63 -11.44 23.84
N ASP A 305 -8.00 -10.62 24.68
CA ASP A 305 -8.40 -9.23 24.93
C ASP A 305 -7.60 -8.20 24.08
N ASP A 306 -6.57 -8.66 23.37
CA ASP A 306 -5.70 -7.83 22.53
C ASP A 306 -6.25 -7.66 21.10
N HIS A 307 -7.22 -6.76 20.96
CA HIS A 307 -7.76 -6.33 19.66
C HIS A 307 -6.71 -5.78 18.69
N GLU A 308 -5.53 -5.32 19.16
CA GLU A 308 -4.45 -4.83 18.28
C GLU A 308 -3.67 -5.98 17.63
N ARG A 309 -3.65 -7.17 18.23
CA ARG A 309 -2.98 -8.36 17.65
C ARG A 309 -3.62 -8.76 16.32
N MET A 310 -4.94 -8.82 16.27
CA MET A 310 -5.70 -9.17 15.06
C MET A 310 -5.33 -8.26 13.88
N PHE A 311 -5.43 -6.94 14.10
CA PHE A 311 -5.09 -5.95 13.07
C PHE A 311 -3.61 -6.00 12.68
N ARG A 312 -2.69 -6.24 13.63
CA ARG A 312 -1.25 -6.35 13.37
C ARG A 312 -0.90 -7.55 12.48
N VAL A 313 -1.52 -8.71 12.72
CA VAL A 313 -1.30 -9.93 11.91
C VAL A 313 -1.80 -9.71 10.48
N ILE A 314 -3.04 -9.22 10.30
CA ILE A 314 -3.58 -8.96 8.96
C ILE A 314 -2.85 -7.81 8.24
N GLU A 315 -2.41 -6.79 8.98
CA GLU A 315 -1.59 -5.71 8.40
C GLU A 315 -0.26 -6.25 7.86
N THR A 316 0.38 -7.15 8.59
CA THR A 316 1.63 -7.81 8.18
C THR A 316 1.40 -8.74 6.98
N GLU A 317 0.29 -9.48 6.98
CA GLU A 317 -0.15 -10.32 5.87
C GLU A 317 -0.35 -9.53 4.57
N LEU A 318 -1.19 -8.50 4.62
CA LEU A 318 -1.42 -7.60 3.49
C LEU A 318 -0.14 -6.86 3.09
N GLY A 319 0.79 -6.77 4.04
CA GLY A 319 2.12 -6.31 3.78
C GLY A 319 2.93 -7.23 2.87
N PHE A 320 2.93 -8.53 3.14
CA PHE A 320 3.50 -9.52 2.23
C PHE A 320 2.80 -9.51 0.88
N LEU A 321 1.47 -9.33 0.85
CA LEU A 321 0.72 -9.22 -0.40
C LEU A 321 1.14 -7.99 -1.22
N PHE A 322 1.29 -6.84 -0.58
CA PHE A 322 1.81 -5.63 -1.22
C PHE A 322 3.20 -5.88 -1.80
N ASP A 323 4.11 -6.48 -1.03
CA ASP A 323 5.48 -6.72 -1.49
C ASP A 323 5.52 -7.73 -2.67
N PHE A 324 4.65 -8.74 -2.69
CA PHE A 324 4.53 -9.67 -3.81
C PHE A 324 4.17 -8.96 -5.14
N PHE A 325 3.30 -7.95 -5.09
CA PHE A 325 2.85 -7.21 -6.28
C PHE A 325 3.67 -5.95 -6.60
N TYR A 326 4.24 -5.29 -5.60
CA TYR A 326 4.86 -3.96 -5.74
C TYR A 326 6.31 -3.88 -5.25
N ALA A 327 6.87 -4.91 -4.61
CA ALA A 327 8.28 -4.87 -4.26
C ALA A 327 9.16 -5.15 -5.49
N ARG A 328 10.38 -4.62 -5.44
CA ARG A 328 11.44 -4.82 -6.43
C ARG A 328 11.81 -6.30 -6.64
N TYR A 329 11.61 -7.12 -5.61
CA TYR A 329 11.83 -8.56 -5.63
C TYR A 329 10.52 -9.27 -5.27
N PRO A 330 9.79 -9.85 -6.25
CA PRO A 330 8.47 -10.47 -6.03
C PRO A 330 8.47 -11.61 -4.99
N SER A 331 9.63 -12.24 -4.83
CA SER A 331 9.95 -13.05 -3.66
C SER A 331 11.48 -13.01 -3.49
N PRO A 332 12.02 -12.78 -2.29
CA PRO A 332 13.47 -12.90 -2.10
C PRO A 332 13.88 -14.32 -2.44
N LYS A 333 15.03 -14.52 -3.09
CA LYS A 333 15.53 -15.86 -3.41
C LYS A 333 15.78 -16.65 -2.12
N GLN A 334 15.88 -17.98 -2.23
CA GLN A 334 16.11 -18.82 -1.06
C GLN A 334 17.40 -18.38 -0.35
N SER A 335 18.49 -18.15 -1.08
CA SER A 335 19.73 -17.57 -0.55
C SER A 335 19.90 -16.12 -1.02
N LEU A 336 20.30 -15.23 -0.11
CA LEU A 336 20.77 -13.88 -0.44
C LEU A 336 22.25 -13.87 -0.87
N LEU A 337 22.91 -15.03 -0.96
CA LEU A 337 24.37 -15.12 -1.21
C LEU A 337 24.82 -14.36 -2.48
N PRO A 338 24.13 -14.46 -3.64
CA PRO A 338 24.52 -13.68 -4.82
C PRO A 338 24.39 -12.17 -4.59
N GLU A 339 23.35 -11.75 -3.85
CA GLU A 339 23.06 -10.34 -3.56
C GLU A 339 24.06 -9.78 -2.55
N THR A 340 24.47 -10.57 -1.54
CA THR A 340 25.50 -10.18 -0.58
C THR A 340 26.87 -10.05 -1.25
N VAL A 341 27.23 -10.98 -2.14
CA VAL A 341 28.51 -10.93 -2.89
C VAL A 341 28.56 -9.69 -3.76
N ILE A 342 27.49 -9.38 -4.49
CA ILE A 342 27.42 -8.21 -5.36
C ILE A 342 27.42 -6.91 -4.56
N PHE A 343 26.73 -6.86 -3.41
CA PHE A 343 26.80 -5.73 -2.50
C PHE A 343 28.23 -5.50 -1.99
N VAL A 344 28.91 -6.54 -1.50
CA VAL A 344 30.29 -6.43 -1.01
C VAL A 344 31.24 -5.99 -2.12
N ALA A 345 31.10 -6.54 -3.33
CA ALA A 345 31.89 -6.13 -4.49
C ALA A 345 31.62 -4.66 -4.88
N SER A 346 30.34 -4.24 -4.88
CA SER A 346 29.91 -2.86 -5.16
C SER A 346 30.54 -1.87 -4.17
N MET A 347 30.46 -2.17 -2.88
CA MET A 347 31.04 -1.36 -1.81
C MET A 347 32.57 -1.29 -1.90
N ALA A 348 33.23 -2.43 -2.14
CA ALA A 348 34.69 -2.50 -2.25
C ALA A 348 35.21 -1.68 -3.44
N LEU A 349 34.60 -1.80 -4.62
CA LEU A 349 34.96 -1.03 -5.81
C LEU A 349 34.70 0.47 -5.62
N SER A 350 33.60 0.82 -4.97
CA SER A 350 33.23 2.22 -4.72
C SER A 350 34.16 2.89 -3.73
N LEU A 351 34.50 2.21 -2.63
CA LEU A 351 35.49 2.70 -1.66
C LEU A 351 36.89 2.80 -2.29
N SER A 352 37.29 1.81 -3.10
CA SER A 352 38.56 1.85 -3.83
C SER A 352 38.63 3.02 -4.81
N THR A 353 37.51 3.36 -5.46
CA THR A 353 37.42 4.51 -6.36
C THR A 353 37.47 5.83 -5.57
N PHE A 354 36.75 5.90 -4.45
CA PHE A 354 36.72 7.06 -3.56
C PHE A 354 38.10 7.42 -3.02
N PHE A 355 38.88 6.42 -2.59
CA PHE A 355 40.23 6.58 -2.06
C PHE A 355 41.33 6.48 -3.14
N SER A 356 40.99 6.46 -4.42
CA SER A 356 41.98 6.35 -5.49
C SER A 356 42.89 7.59 -5.54
N PRO A 357 44.17 7.44 -5.90
CA PRO A 357 45.09 8.58 -6.05
C PRO A 357 44.58 9.64 -7.01
N ALA A 358 43.87 9.25 -8.07
CA ALA A 358 43.25 10.14 -9.04
C ALA A 358 42.16 11.04 -8.41
N MET A 359 41.44 10.54 -7.39
CA MET A 359 40.40 11.29 -6.67
C MET A 359 40.94 12.08 -5.47
N LEU A 360 42.03 11.62 -4.85
CA LEU A 360 42.64 12.29 -3.69
C LEU A 360 43.65 13.37 -4.09
N ARG A 361 44.41 13.15 -5.17
CA ARG A 361 45.49 14.03 -5.66
C ARG A 361 45.15 14.69 -6.98
N TYR A 362 43.86 14.93 -7.25
CA TYR A 362 43.46 15.69 -8.42
C TYR A 362 44.04 17.10 -8.34
N ARG A 363 45.05 17.36 -9.16
CA ARG A 363 45.66 18.67 -9.33
C ARG A 363 45.21 19.16 -10.69
N ASN A 364 44.68 20.39 -10.75
CA ASN A 364 44.29 21.02 -12.00
C ASN A 364 45.46 20.88 -12.98
N PRO A 365 45.28 20.32 -14.20
CA PRO A 365 46.36 20.17 -15.15
C PRO A 365 46.72 21.54 -15.72
N ASP A 366 47.43 22.35 -14.94
CA ASP A 366 48.12 23.54 -15.41
C ASP A 366 49.40 23.09 -16.11
N HIS A 367 49.28 22.45 -17.28
CA HIS A 367 50.41 22.20 -18.18
C HIS A 367 50.23 23.03 -19.46
N PRO A 368 50.97 24.14 -19.61
CA PRO A 368 51.00 24.90 -20.85
C PRO A 368 51.90 24.15 -21.83
N GLY A 369 51.29 23.47 -22.81
CA GLY A 369 52.02 22.97 -23.97
C GLY A 369 51.81 21.49 -24.28
N LEU A 370 50.60 21.12 -24.72
CA LEU A 370 50.46 20.29 -25.92
C LEU A 370 49.03 20.40 -26.47
N SER A 371 48.97 20.51 -27.79
CA SER A 371 47.86 20.88 -28.66
C SER A 371 46.50 20.16 -28.50
N SER A 372 45.45 20.98 -28.64
CA SER A 372 44.17 20.69 -29.35
C SER A 372 43.03 19.90 -28.69
N THR A 373 43.01 19.68 -27.37
CA THR A 373 41.74 19.37 -26.68
C THR A 373 41.59 20.23 -25.44
N ARG A 374 40.52 21.05 -25.40
CA ARG A 374 40.22 21.96 -24.29
C ARG A 374 39.75 21.15 -23.07
N PHE A 375 40.71 20.73 -22.24
CA PHE A 375 40.41 20.26 -20.89
C PHE A 375 39.88 21.44 -20.09
N VAL A 376 38.65 21.31 -19.59
CA VAL A 376 37.99 22.31 -18.75
C VAL A 376 37.63 21.60 -17.46
N ALA A 377 38.23 22.02 -16.36
CA ALA A 377 37.96 21.50 -15.03
C ALA A 377 37.68 22.66 -14.08
N THR A 378 36.58 22.56 -13.34
CA THR A 378 36.26 23.44 -12.22
C THR A 378 36.63 22.73 -10.92
N GLY A 379 36.98 23.48 -9.86
CA GLY A 379 37.18 22.88 -8.54
C GLY A 379 35.93 22.17 -7.98
N ILE A 380 34.75 22.43 -8.57
CA ILE A 380 33.46 21.85 -8.20
C ILE A 380 33.35 20.40 -8.70
N ASP A 381 33.99 20.06 -9.82
CA ASP A 381 33.89 18.74 -10.45
C ASP A 381 34.30 17.60 -9.51
N ILE A 382 35.37 17.80 -8.73
CA ILE A 382 35.88 16.78 -7.81
C ILE A 382 34.97 16.61 -6.59
N TRP A 383 34.38 17.70 -6.10
CA TRP A 383 33.42 17.67 -5.00
C TRP A 383 32.15 16.97 -5.44
N LEU A 384 31.69 17.25 -6.66
CA LEU A 384 30.56 16.56 -7.28
C LEU A 384 30.86 15.07 -7.45
N ALA A 385 32.04 14.68 -7.95
CA ALA A 385 32.43 13.28 -8.09
C ALA A 385 32.40 12.54 -6.73
N ARG A 386 32.99 13.13 -5.70
CA ARG A 386 32.98 12.57 -4.33
C ARG A 386 31.57 12.46 -3.78
N PHE A 387 30.73 13.47 -3.99
CA PHE A 387 29.33 13.47 -3.58
C PHE A 387 28.54 12.34 -4.25
N VAL A 388 28.68 12.16 -5.57
CA VAL A 388 27.98 11.09 -6.31
C VAL A 388 28.40 9.70 -5.80
N ILE A 389 29.69 9.48 -5.53
CA ILE A 389 30.19 8.20 -4.98
C ILE A 389 29.67 7.97 -3.56
N ALA A 390 29.73 9.00 -2.70
CA ALA A 390 29.24 8.91 -1.32
C ALA A 390 27.73 8.63 -1.29
N LEU A 391 26.96 9.30 -2.15
CA LEU A 391 25.53 9.06 -2.31
C LEU A 391 25.28 7.61 -2.75
N PHE A 392 25.99 7.11 -3.76
CA PHE A 392 25.87 5.73 -4.21
C PHE A 392 26.11 4.72 -3.07
N LEU A 393 27.18 4.90 -2.27
CA LEU A 393 27.47 4.06 -1.10
C LEU A 393 26.30 4.04 -0.11
N VAL A 394 25.72 5.20 0.20
CA VAL A 394 24.57 5.31 1.11
C VAL A 394 23.34 4.62 0.52
N LEU A 395 23.06 4.83 -0.77
CA LEU A 395 21.89 4.23 -1.43
C LEU A 395 22.02 2.70 -1.54
N GLU A 396 23.20 2.18 -1.88
CA GLU A 396 23.46 0.73 -1.94
C GLU A 396 23.35 0.09 -0.55
N LEU A 397 23.93 0.72 0.48
CA LEU A 397 23.80 0.24 1.86
C LEU A 397 22.35 0.23 2.31
N TYR A 398 21.59 1.29 2.05
CA TYR A 398 20.17 1.37 2.39
C TYR A 398 19.35 0.28 1.68
N GLN A 399 19.57 0.06 0.38
CA GLN A 399 18.88 -0.98 -0.38
C GLN A 399 19.19 -2.39 0.14
N TYR A 400 20.46 -2.65 0.46
CA TYR A 400 20.88 -3.93 1.03
C TYR A 400 20.27 -4.15 2.43
N LEU A 401 20.32 -3.14 3.30
CA LEU A 401 19.70 -3.22 4.63
C LEU A 401 18.18 -3.40 4.53
N SER A 402 17.51 -2.73 3.58
CA SER A 402 16.07 -2.90 3.33
C SER A 402 15.71 -4.33 2.91
N LEU A 403 16.63 -5.03 2.24
CA LEU A 403 16.45 -6.42 1.81
C LEU A 403 16.70 -7.40 2.97
N VAL A 404 17.80 -7.24 3.70
CA VAL A 404 18.17 -8.11 4.84
C VAL A 404 17.19 -7.95 6.01
N LEU A 405 16.77 -6.73 6.32
CA LEU A 405 15.82 -6.44 7.40
C LEU A 405 14.35 -6.56 6.95
N SER A 406 14.09 -7.06 5.74
CA SER A 406 12.74 -7.31 5.25
C SER A 406 12.06 -8.43 6.03
N ASP A 407 10.75 -8.31 6.19
CA ASP A 407 9.95 -9.33 6.88
C ASP A 407 9.98 -10.69 6.16
N TRP A 408 10.10 -10.68 4.82
CA TRP A 408 10.29 -11.89 4.04
C TRP A 408 11.58 -12.64 4.40
N HIS A 409 12.68 -11.90 4.55
CA HIS A 409 13.97 -12.50 4.91
C HIS A 409 13.93 -13.06 6.33
N LYS A 410 13.32 -12.33 7.27
CA LYS A 410 13.15 -12.80 8.67
C LYS A 410 12.40 -14.13 8.74
N VAL A 411 11.27 -14.25 8.03
CA VAL A 411 10.50 -15.52 8.00
C VAL A 411 11.34 -16.65 7.43
N LYS A 412 12.06 -16.42 6.32
CA LYS A 412 12.92 -17.46 5.71
C LYS A 412 14.07 -17.89 6.62
N MET A 413 14.69 -16.94 7.31
CA MET A 413 15.75 -17.23 8.27
C MET A 413 15.23 -17.99 9.48
N LEU A 414 14.02 -17.66 9.97
CA LEU A 414 13.38 -18.40 11.05
C LEU A 414 13.03 -19.83 10.62
N CYS A 415 12.45 -20.02 9.44
CA CYS A 415 12.15 -21.36 8.93
C CYS A 415 13.42 -22.20 8.77
N ARG A 416 14.52 -21.62 8.29
CA ARG A 416 15.83 -22.31 8.19
C ARG A 416 16.41 -22.69 9.53
N TYR A 417 16.30 -21.80 10.52
CA TYR A 417 16.73 -22.06 11.88
C TYR A 417 15.96 -23.25 12.49
N VAL A 418 14.67 -23.38 12.15
CA VAL A 418 13.84 -24.50 12.60
C VAL A 418 14.16 -25.80 11.84
N CYS A 419 14.46 -25.73 10.54
CA CYS A 419 14.82 -26.92 9.74
C CYS A 419 16.23 -27.45 10.00
N LYS A 420 17.19 -26.63 10.45
CA LYS A 420 18.60 -27.02 10.59
C LYS A 420 19.01 -27.12 12.06
N PRO A 421 19.12 -28.34 12.62
CA PRO A 421 19.62 -28.54 13.99
C PRO A 421 21.03 -27.96 14.19
N SER A 422 21.86 -27.92 13.15
CA SER A 422 23.21 -27.35 13.20
C SER A 422 23.27 -25.85 13.46
N TRP A 423 22.16 -25.13 13.32
CA TRP A 423 22.06 -23.70 13.60
C TRP A 423 21.63 -23.43 15.05
N GLN A 424 21.04 -24.43 15.71
CA GLN A 424 20.54 -24.32 17.08
C GLN A 424 21.72 -24.41 18.06
N GLY A 425 21.82 -23.44 18.98
CA GLY A 425 22.93 -23.36 19.94
C GLY A 425 24.21 -22.68 19.42
N HIS A 426 24.22 -22.19 18.18
CA HIS A 426 25.36 -21.41 17.66
C HIS A 426 25.19 -19.92 18.03
N PRO A 427 26.00 -19.36 18.96
CA PRO A 427 25.73 -18.06 19.59
C PRO A 427 25.75 -16.90 18.59
N ILE A 428 26.53 -17.02 17.51
CA ILE A 428 26.61 -16.01 16.45
C ILE A 428 25.32 -15.96 15.64
N MET A 429 24.74 -17.12 15.29
CA MET A 429 23.52 -17.17 14.49
C MET A 429 22.32 -16.70 15.29
N GLU A 430 22.23 -17.07 16.57
CA GLU A 430 21.18 -16.61 17.47
C GLU A 430 21.26 -15.08 17.68
N ARG A 431 22.46 -14.53 17.91
CA ARG A 431 22.64 -13.07 18.02
C ARG A 431 22.29 -12.34 16.73
N LEU A 432 22.68 -12.88 15.57
CA LEU A 432 22.38 -12.29 14.28
C LEU A 432 20.87 -12.31 13.99
N LEU A 433 20.21 -13.44 14.26
CA LEU A 433 18.76 -13.58 14.12
C LEU A 433 18.03 -12.64 15.09
N TRP A 434 18.48 -12.56 16.34
CA TRP A 434 17.93 -11.64 17.35
C TRP A 434 18.06 -10.18 16.91
N LEU A 435 19.22 -9.76 16.39
CA LEU A 435 19.45 -8.41 15.91
C LEU A 435 18.56 -8.09 14.69
N MET A 436 18.48 -9.00 13.71
CA MET A 436 17.63 -8.83 12.52
C MET A 436 16.15 -8.76 12.88
N CYS A 437 15.69 -9.57 13.83
CA CYS A 437 14.30 -9.57 14.29
C CYS A 437 13.92 -8.29 15.04
N ARG A 438 14.90 -7.64 15.71
CA ARG A 438 14.68 -6.39 16.44
C ARG A 438 14.81 -5.14 15.56
N ALA A 439 15.60 -5.21 14.50
CA ALA A 439 15.80 -4.13 13.55
C ALA A 439 14.76 -4.19 12.41
N THR A 440 13.75 -3.33 12.47
CA THR A 440 12.77 -3.15 11.38
C THR A 440 12.98 -1.79 10.73
N LEU A 441 13.36 -1.78 9.44
CA LEU A 441 13.40 -0.56 8.62
C LEU A 441 11.98 -0.12 8.19
N THR A 442 11.05 -1.06 8.05
CA THR A 442 9.66 -0.80 7.69
C THR A 442 8.77 -1.05 8.90
N THR A 443 8.25 0.01 9.52
CA THR A 443 7.48 -0.10 10.77
C THR A 443 5.97 -0.18 10.58
N ARG A 444 5.42 0.17 9.41
CA ARG A 444 3.96 0.24 9.18
C ARG A 444 3.61 -0.12 7.74
N TYR A 445 2.56 -0.90 7.55
CA TYR A 445 2.05 -1.32 6.24
C TYR A 445 0.70 -0.72 5.91
N TRP A 446 0.02 -0.20 6.93
CA TRP A 446 -1.21 0.53 6.82
C TRP A 446 -1.08 1.92 7.46
N SER A 447 -1.76 2.90 6.89
CA SER A 447 -1.73 4.29 7.40
C SER A 447 -2.48 4.49 8.73
N HIS A 448 -3.17 3.47 9.25
CA HIS A 448 -4.10 3.53 10.39
C HIS A 448 -5.14 4.64 10.29
N SER A 449 -5.46 5.08 9.06
CA SER A 449 -6.41 6.15 8.81
C SER A 449 -7.59 5.64 8.00
N VAL A 450 -8.77 6.13 8.36
CA VAL A 450 -10.02 5.93 7.62
C VAL A 450 -10.40 7.23 6.92
N GLY A 451 -10.87 7.11 5.68
CA GLY A 451 -11.51 8.23 4.98
C GLY A 451 -12.83 8.59 5.67
N GLN A 452 -13.14 9.87 5.72
CA GLN A 452 -14.35 10.39 6.34
C GLN A 452 -15.03 11.32 5.35
N TYR A 453 -16.28 11.01 5.02
CA TYR A 453 -17.11 11.80 4.14
C TYR A 453 -18.54 11.86 4.68
N SER A 454 -18.91 13.02 5.21
CA SER A 454 -20.30 13.32 5.54
C SER A 454 -20.99 13.89 4.31
N LEU A 455 -22.00 13.19 3.79
CA LEU A 455 -22.72 13.54 2.56
C LEU A 455 -23.39 14.92 2.66
N LEU A 456 -24.14 15.16 3.74
CA LEU A 456 -24.91 16.39 3.95
C LEU A 456 -23.98 17.60 4.10
N HIS A 457 -22.99 17.51 4.99
CA HIS A 457 -22.02 18.58 5.20
C HIS A 457 -21.10 18.81 3.97
N GLY A 458 -20.80 17.74 3.23
CA GLY A 458 -20.07 17.81 1.95
C GLY A 458 -20.81 18.65 0.92
N CYS A 459 -22.13 18.42 0.77
CA CYS A 459 -23.00 19.18 -0.13
C CYS A 459 -23.12 20.65 0.30
N LEU A 460 -23.30 20.91 1.61
CA LEU A 460 -23.36 22.26 2.16
C LEU A 460 -22.04 23.05 1.92
N ARG A 461 -20.88 22.41 2.11
CA ARG A 461 -19.56 23.03 1.90
C ARG A 461 -19.26 23.26 0.41
N SER A 462 -19.71 22.38 -0.48
CA SER A 462 -19.56 22.53 -1.93
C SER A 462 -20.23 23.83 -2.41
N ASN A 463 -21.43 24.12 -1.90
CA ASN A 463 -22.17 25.36 -2.21
C ASN A 463 -21.37 26.63 -1.86
N ARG A 464 -20.47 26.57 -0.86
CA ARG A 464 -19.57 27.68 -0.49
C ARG A 464 -18.36 27.85 -1.43
N SER A 465 -17.95 26.82 -2.18
CA SER A 465 -16.67 26.78 -2.92
C SER A 465 -16.71 27.38 -4.35
N CYS A 466 -17.60 28.35 -4.59
CA CYS A 466 -17.79 29.02 -5.89
C CYS A 466 -16.53 29.71 -6.44
N VAL A 467 -15.49 29.96 -5.63
CA VAL A 467 -14.23 30.59 -6.06
C VAL A 467 -13.39 29.70 -6.99
N LEU A 468 -13.31 28.39 -6.75
CA LEU A 468 -12.57 27.45 -7.61
C LEU A 468 -13.27 27.18 -8.94
N ALA A 469 -14.60 27.34 -8.99
CA ALA A 469 -15.37 27.24 -10.20
C ALA A 469 -15.00 28.36 -11.22
N ARG A 470 -14.56 29.53 -10.73
CA ARG A 470 -14.19 30.71 -11.55
C ARG A 470 -12.81 30.64 -12.19
N VAL A 471 -11.93 29.72 -11.77
CA VAL A 471 -10.60 29.54 -12.40
C VAL A 471 -10.76 28.69 -13.66
N PRO A 472 -10.18 29.05 -14.83
CA PRO A 472 -10.30 28.27 -16.07
C PRO A 472 -9.38 27.04 -16.08
N LEU A 473 -9.46 26.20 -15.04
CA LEU A 473 -8.77 24.92 -14.99
C LEU A 473 -9.55 23.85 -15.77
N HIS A 474 -8.82 22.92 -16.39
CA HIS A 474 -9.39 21.74 -17.04
C HIS A 474 -10.31 20.97 -16.06
N LYS A 475 -11.42 20.43 -16.56
CA LYS A 475 -12.49 19.78 -15.77
C LYS A 475 -11.94 18.68 -14.83
N TRP A 476 -10.94 17.93 -15.29
CA TRP A 476 -10.26 16.92 -14.47
C TRP A 476 -9.52 17.52 -13.27
N ILE A 477 -8.77 18.61 -13.47
CA ILE A 477 -7.99 19.27 -12.39
C ILE A 477 -8.94 19.88 -11.35
N LYS A 478 -10.05 20.47 -11.80
CA LYS A 478 -11.13 20.92 -10.90
C LYS A 478 -11.68 19.76 -10.09
N GLY A 479 -12.02 18.64 -10.72
CA GLY A 479 -12.52 17.44 -10.05
C GLY A 479 -11.56 16.92 -8.96
N VAL A 480 -10.26 16.88 -9.25
CA VAL A 480 -9.22 16.47 -8.28
C VAL A 480 -9.15 17.44 -7.10
N LEU A 481 -9.12 18.76 -7.36
CA LEU A 481 -9.05 19.79 -6.32
C LEU A 481 -10.28 19.82 -5.42
N THR A 482 -11.48 19.65 -5.98
CA THR A 482 -12.73 19.61 -5.19
C THR A 482 -12.79 18.35 -4.33
N GLY A 483 -12.40 17.19 -4.88
CA GLY A 483 -12.32 15.92 -4.14
C GLY A 483 -11.29 15.92 -3.01
N MET A 484 -10.22 16.71 -3.12
CA MET A 484 -9.22 16.88 -2.06
C MET A 484 -9.73 17.75 -0.88
N LYS A 485 -10.74 18.61 -1.09
CA LYS A 485 -11.30 19.49 -0.03
C LYS A 485 -12.48 18.88 0.71
N THR A 486 -13.20 17.96 0.09
CA THR A 486 -14.44 17.39 0.64
C THR A 486 -14.20 16.19 1.55
N VAL A 487 -13.12 15.44 1.34
CA VAL A 487 -12.81 14.25 2.13
C VAL A 487 -11.78 14.57 3.21
N SER A 488 -12.12 14.25 4.45
CA SER A 488 -11.19 14.31 5.57
C SER A 488 -10.71 12.90 5.92
N ARG A 489 -9.68 12.79 6.77
CA ARG A 489 -9.21 11.50 7.29
C ARG A 489 -9.06 11.59 8.80
N LYS A 490 -9.45 10.52 9.47
CA LYS A 490 -9.31 10.36 10.92
C LYS A 490 -8.46 9.12 11.18
N THR A 491 -7.58 9.17 12.18
CA THR A 491 -6.91 7.96 12.69
C THR A 491 -7.97 7.02 13.22
N LEU A 492 -7.92 5.73 12.88
CA LEU A 492 -8.94 4.77 13.28
C LEU A 492 -9.06 4.77 14.82
N PRO A 493 -10.22 5.17 15.38
CA PRO A 493 -10.41 5.19 16.82
C PRO A 493 -10.29 3.78 17.43
N VAL A 494 -9.73 3.71 18.64
CA VAL A 494 -9.62 2.45 19.40
C VAL A 494 -11.01 1.89 19.72
N THR A 495 -12.00 2.77 19.92
CA THR A 495 -13.43 2.43 20.10
C THR A 495 -13.96 1.63 18.90
N VAL A 496 -13.65 2.04 17.67
CA VAL A 496 -14.05 1.33 16.44
C VAL A 496 -13.36 -0.02 16.34
N LYS A 497 -12.05 -0.10 16.59
CA LYS A 497 -11.33 -1.39 16.61
C LYS A 497 -11.96 -2.37 17.61
N ARG A 498 -12.32 -1.87 18.79
CA ARG A 498 -12.95 -2.67 19.85
C ARG A 498 -14.36 -3.12 19.46
N ALA A 499 -15.16 -2.26 18.83
CA ALA A 499 -16.50 -2.62 18.37
C ALA A 499 -16.47 -3.72 17.30
N ILE A 500 -15.57 -3.57 16.31
CA ILE A 500 -15.31 -4.60 15.28
C ILE A 500 -14.87 -5.91 15.95
N HIS A 501 -13.90 -5.85 16.86
CA HIS A 501 -13.40 -7.03 17.57
C HIS A 501 -14.49 -7.76 18.37
N ARG A 502 -15.37 -7.02 19.05
CA ARG A 502 -16.50 -7.59 19.80
C ARG A 502 -17.47 -8.33 18.88
N LEU A 503 -17.83 -7.75 17.74
CA LEU A 503 -18.76 -8.39 16.80
C LEU A 503 -18.13 -9.63 16.16
N LEU A 504 -16.85 -9.56 15.78
CA LEU A 504 -16.11 -10.71 15.24
C LEU A 504 -16.01 -11.89 16.22
N ARG A 505 -15.93 -11.62 17.53
CA ARG A 505 -15.91 -12.65 18.58
C ARG A 505 -17.30 -13.22 18.89
N SER A 506 -18.36 -12.55 18.46
CA SER A 506 -19.73 -13.00 18.69
C SER A 506 -20.12 -14.16 17.76
N GLU A 507 -21.19 -14.87 18.09
CA GLU A 507 -21.79 -15.88 17.20
C GLU A 507 -22.42 -15.26 15.95
N TRP A 508 -22.46 -13.93 15.85
CA TRP A 508 -23.14 -13.24 14.75
C TRP A 508 -22.34 -13.27 13.46
N LEU A 509 -21.03 -13.49 13.55
CA LEU A 509 -20.15 -13.53 12.39
C LEU A 509 -20.60 -14.55 11.33
N SER A 510 -21.14 -15.70 11.76
CA SER A 510 -21.58 -16.76 10.85
C SER A 510 -22.88 -16.45 10.09
N ASN A 511 -23.63 -15.42 10.48
CA ASN A 511 -24.89 -15.07 9.81
C ASN A 511 -25.12 -13.55 9.89
N LEU A 512 -24.25 -12.80 9.20
CA LEU A 512 -24.36 -11.36 8.95
C LEU A 512 -25.54 -11.08 8.00
N ARG A 513 -26.39 -10.08 8.30
CA ARG A 513 -27.59 -9.75 7.50
C ARG A 513 -27.79 -8.25 7.32
N TYR A 514 -26.76 -7.52 6.89
CA TYR A 514 -26.83 -6.09 6.58
C TYR A 514 -27.48 -5.21 7.67
N GLY A 515 -27.41 -5.63 8.95
CA GLY A 515 -27.98 -4.90 10.09
C GLY A 515 -29.21 -5.54 10.72
N ASP A 516 -29.89 -6.49 10.06
CA ASP A 516 -31.14 -7.08 10.57
C ASP A 516 -30.95 -7.81 11.90
N ARG A 517 -29.77 -8.40 12.11
CA ARG A 517 -29.43 -9.07 13.36
C ARG A 517 -29.34 -8.08 14.50
N THR A 518 -28.69 -6.95 14.26
CA THR A 518 -28.67 -5.84 15.21
C THR A 518 -30.10 -5.38 15.48
N LEU A 519 -30.90 -5.12 14.45
CA LEU A 519 -32.30 -4.71 14.61
C LEU A 519 -33.12 -5.72 15.42
N GLN A 520 -32.95 -7.02 15.17
CA GLN A 520 -33.62 -8.09 15.90
C GLN A 520 -33.25 -8.09 17.38
N ARG A 521 -31.98 -7.87 17.73
CA ARG A 521 -31.52 -7.81 19.12
C ARG A 521 -32.18 -6.68 19.91
N TYR A 522 -32.38 -5.53 19.28
CA TYR A 522 -33.04 -4.38 19.90
C TYR A 522 -34.57 -4.40 19.75
N GLY A 523 -35.14 -5.45 19.13
CA GLY A 523 -36.59 -5.55 18.92
C GLY A 523 -37.14 -4.63 17.84
N MET A 524 -36.27 -4.06 16.99
CA MET A 524 -36.61 -3.02 16.00
C MET A 524 -36.75 -3.54 14.57
N LEU A 525 -36.62 -4.85 14.35
CA LEU A 525 -36.62 -5.43 13.00
C LEU A 525 -37.94 -5.15 12.26
N GLN A 526 -39.09 -5.29 12.94
CA GLN A 526 -40.40 -5.05 12.31
C GLN A 526 -40.62 -3.58 11.92
N SER A 527 -39.98 -2.63 12.61
CA SER A 527 -40.10 -1.20 12.31
C SER A 527 -39.20 -0.78 11.14
N PHE A 528 -38.04 -1.43 10.97
CA PHE A 528 -36.96 -0.96 10.10
C PHE A 528 -36.49 -1.96 9.03
N ASP A 529 -37.13 -3.11 8.85
CA ASP A 529 -36.82 -4.13 7.83
C ASP A 529 -36.79 -3.57 6.39
N TRP A 530 -37.66 -2.62 6.08
CA TRP A 530 -37.69 -1.94 4.79
C TRP A 530 -36.38 -1.18 4.49
N SER A 531 -35.73 -0.63 5.53
CA SER A 531 -34.50 0.16 5.35
C SER A 531 -33.29 -0.70 4.94
N THR A 532 -33.32 -1.99 5.28
CA THR A 532 -32.25 -2.94 5.00
C THR A 532 -32.54 -3.79 3.77
N SER A 533 -33.80 -3.98 3.37
CA SER A 533 -34.22 -4.90 2.29
C SER A 533 -34.62 -4.23 0.97
N THR A 534 -35.30 -3.09 0.99
CA THR A 534 -36.10 -2.59 -0.16
C THR A 534 -35.29 -2.12 -1.39
N TYR A 535 -34.01 -1.82 -1.24
CA TYR A 535 -33.23 -1.14 -2.29
C TYR A 535 -32.63 -2.06 -3.39
N THR A 536 -33.07 -1.84 -4.63
CA THR A 536 -32.59 -2.43 -5.90
C THR A 536 -31.08 -2.35 -6.17
N TYR A 537 -30.36 -1.35 -5.64
CA TYR A 537 -28.88 -1.24 -5.78
C TYR A 537 -28.11 -1.96 -4.66
N GLY A 538 -28.72 -2.97 -4.03
CA GLY A 538 -28.09 -3.80 -3.00
C GLY A 538 -27.77 -2.99 -1.73
N ALA A 539 -26.59 -3.19 -1.16
CA ALA A 539 -26.15 -2.53 0.07
C ALA A 539 -25.92 -1.02 -0.08
N VAL A 540 -25.76 -0.50 -1.31
CA VAL A 540 -25.45 0.92 -1.57
C VAL A 540 -26.59 1.83 -1.11
N GLY A 541 -27.83 1.47 -1.43
CA GLY A 541 -29.02 2.24 -1.01
C GLY A 541 -29.15 2.29 0.51
N SER A 542 -29.09 1.12 1.16
CA SER A 542 -29.15 1.02 2.62
C SER A 542 -28.04 1.82 3.30
N ILE A 543 -26.78 1.75 2.82
CA ILE A 543 -25.69 2.59 3.36
C ILE A 543 -26.04 4.08 3.28
N LEU A 544 -26.58 4.56 2.15
CA LEU A 544 -26.90 5.99 1.98
C LEU A 544 -28.05 6.43 2.87
N VAL A 545 -29.13 5.64 2.96
CA VAL A 545 -30.30 5.90 3.82
C VAL A 545 -29.88 5.96 5.28
N TRP A 546 -29.17 4.93 5.76
CA TRP A 546 -28.68 4.89 7.14
C TRP A 546 -27.66 6.00 7.42
N HIS A 547 -26.85 6.41 6.43
CA HIS A 547 -25.91 7.52 6.59
C HIS A 547 -26.62 8.85 6.80
N VAL A 548 -27.67 9.14 6.03
CA VAL A 548 -28.53 10.32 6.25
C VAL A 548 -29.21 10.24 7.61
N ALA A 549 -29.81 9.11 7.97
CA ALA A 549 -30.46 8.90 9.26
C ALA A 549 -29.52 9.10 10.45
N THR A 550 -28.30 8.56 10.37
CA THR A 550 -27.26 8.70 11.41
C THR A 550 -26.79 10.15 11.53
N ALA A 551 -26.68 10.87 10.41
CA ALA A 551 -26.32 12.29 10.44
C ALA A 551 -27.42 13.15 11.10
N ILE A 552 -28.69 12.82 10.88
CA ILE A 552 -29.83 13.46 11.56
C ILE A 552 -29.81 13.13 13.06
N CYS A 553 -29.57 11.86 13.41
CA CYS A 553 -29.38 11.43 14.81
C CYS A 553 -28.25 12.20 15.51
N GLY A 554 -27.17 12.48 14.77
CA GLY A 554 -25.98 13.19 15.26
C GLY A 554 -26.06 14.71 15.21
N ALA A 555 -27.23 15.31 14.94
CA ALA A 555 -27.39 16.76 14.90
C ALA A 555 -27.17 17.42 16.29
N ARG A 556 -27.36 16.66 17.38
CA ARG A 556 -27.09 17.10 18.75
C ARG A 556 -25.83 16.42 19.29
N GLN A 557 -25.14 17.11 20.20
CA GLN A 557 -23.96 16.56 20.86
C GLN A 557 -24.38 15.45 21.84
N PRO A 558 -23.72 14.28 21.83
CA PRO A 558 -24.14 13.16 22.65
C PRO A 558 -23.77 13.35 24.12
N ASP A 559 -24.57 12.74 25.00
CA ASP A 559 -24.22 12.55 26.40
C ASP A 559 -22.92 11.73 26.58
N ASP A 560 -22.21 11.95 27.69
CA ASP A 560 -20.93 11.28 28.00
C ASP A 560 -21.04 9.75 27.97
N ALA A 561 -22.19 9.20 28.40
CA ALA A 561 -22.47 7.77 28.39
C ALA A 561 -22.56 7.18 26.96
N ALA A 562 -22.97 7.98 25.98
CA ALA A 562 -23.15 7.57 24.59
C ALA A 562 -21.96 7.92 23.68
N ALA A 563 -21.03 8.75 24.16
CA ALA A 563 -19.92 9.31 23.38
C ALA A 563 -19.10 8.24 22.62
N GLY A 564 -18.82 7.10 23.26
CA GLY A 564 -18.06 6.01 22.63
C GLY A 564 -18.78 5.35 21.46
N SER A 565 -20.07 5.07 21.62
CA SER A 565 -20.89 4.42 20.58
C SER A 565 -21.27 5.40 19.48
N HIS A 566 -21.50 6.66 19.83
CA HIS A 566 -21.64 7.76 18.89
C HIS A 566 -20.38 7.91 18.00
N GLU A 567 -19.19 7.88 18.59
CA GLU A 567 -17.93 7.94 17.83
C GLU A 567 -17.82 6.77 16.84
N VAL A 568 -18.21 5.56 17.24
CA VAL A 568 -18.17 4.38 16.37
C VAL A 568 -19.17 4.53 15.22
N ALA A 569 -20.43 4.84 15.52
CA ALA A 569 -21.48 4.97 14.52
C ALA A 569 -21.14 6.04 13.48
N THR A 570 -20.76 7.24 13.91
CA THR A 570 -20.41 8.35 13.01
C THR A 570 -19.16 8.07 12.20
N THR A 571 -18.10 7.53 12.81
CA THR A 571 -16.84 7.22 12.11
C THR A 571 -17.03 6.15 11.05
N VAL A 572 -17.79 5.09 11.35
CA VAL A 572 -18.06 4.00 10.40
C VAL A 572 -19.03 4.44 9.31
N SER A 573 -20.06 5.22 9.66
CA SER A 573 -21.00 5.81 8.69
C SER A 573 -20.29 6.70 7.66
N ASP A 574 -19.49 7.66 8.12
CA ASP A 574 -18.68 8.55 7.27
C ASP A 574 -17.65 7.77 6.44
N TYR A 575 -17.15 6.64 6.96
CA TYR A 575 -16.23 5.77 6.23
C TYR A 575 -16.93 4.99 5.11
N CYS A 576 -18.11 4.43 5.35
CA CYS A 576 -18.91 3.76 4.33
C CYS A 576 -19.33 4.73 3.21
N ALA A 577 -19.75 5.95 3.56
CA ALA A 577 -20.05 7.00 2.58
C ALA A 577 -18.79 7.41 1.79
N TYR A 578 -17.63 7.50 2.44
CA TYR A 578 -16.33 7.72 1.78
C TYR A 578 -16.00 6.61 0.78
N LEU A 579 -16.23 5.34 1.14
CA LEU A 579 -15.99 4.21 0.25
C LEU A 579 -16.84 4.31 -1.00
N LEU A 580 -18.14 4.60 -0.88
CA LEU A 580 -19.01 4.78 -2.03
C LEU A 580 -18.58 5.95 -2.92
N TYR A 581 -18.04 7.03 -2.33
CA TYR A 581 -17.61 8.21 -3.07
C TYR A 581 -16.25 8.04 -3.78
N GLN A 582 -15.22 7.47 -3.12
CA GLN A 582 -13.86 7.37 -3.66
C GLN A 582 -13.40 5.97 -4.07
N ALA A 583 -14.01 4.91 -3.53
CA ALA A 583 -13.59 3.53 -3.75
C ALA A 583 -14.78 2.55 -3.85
N PRO A 584 -15.81 2.82 -4.69
CA PRO A 584 -16.99 1.96 -4.79
C PRO A 584 -16.65 0.53 -5.24
N GLU A 585 -15.55 0.37 -5.98
CA GLU A 585 -14.93 -0.91 -6.36
C GLU A 585 -14.58 -1.86 -5.21
N LEU A 586 -14.52 -1.36 -3.96
CA LEU A 586 -14.32 -2.20 -2.77
C LEU A 586 -15.64 -2.67 -2.12
N VAL A 587 -16.78 -2.08 -2.50
CA VAL A 587 -18.08 -2.28 -1.85
C VAL A 587 -19.06 -2.98 -2.78
N THR A 588 -19.04 -2.66 -4.08
CA THR A 588 -20.00 -3.18 -5.05
C THR A 588 -19.35 -3.45 -6.41
N ASP A 589 -19.87 -4.48 -7.08
CA ASP A 589 -19.47 -4.83 -8.44
C ASP A 589 -20.13 -3.88 -9.46
N LYS A 590 -21.27 -3.27 -9.10
CA LYS A 590 -21.98 -2.25 -9.88
C LYS A 590 -21.36 -0.85 -9.66
N ILE A 591 -20.09 -0.72 -10.02
CA ILE A 591 -19.26 0.48 -9.76
C ILE A 591 -19.87 1.74 -10.40
N TYR A 592 -20.33 1.63 -11.65
CA TYR A 592 -20.89 2.76 -12.40
C TYR A 592 -22.20 3.24 -11.77
N ASP A 593 -23.08 2.32 -11.41
CA ASP A 593 -24.37 2.63 -10.78
C ASP A 593 -24.18 3.33 -9.44
N ALA A 594 -23.26 2.85 -8.60
CA ALA A 594 -22.97 3.48 -7.32
C ALA A 594 -22.42 4.91 -7.48
N ARG A 595 -21.53 5.15 -8.46
CA ARG A 595 -21.02 6.50 -8.76
C ARG A 595 -22.11 7.42 -9.29
N LEU A 596 -22.97 6.91 -10.17
CA LEU A 596 -24.08 7.67 -10.74
C LEU A 596 -25.08 8.05 -9.66
N LEU A 597 -25.48 7.10 -8.81
CA LEU A 597 -26.40 7.30 -7.71
C LEU A 597 -25.86 8.30 -6.69
N MET A 598 -24.59 8.16 -6.28
CA MET A 598 -23.93 9.10 -5.38
C MET A 598 -23.90 10.52 -5.98
N GLY A 599 -23.60 10.65 -7.28
CA GLY A 599 -23.59 11.94 -7.97
C GLY A 599 -25.00 12.56 -8.10
N ALA A 600 -26.01 11.76 -8.43
CA ALA A 600 -27.40 12.18 -8.52
C ALA A 600 -27.92 12.66 -7.16
N LEU A 601 -27.66 11.90 -6.10
CA LEU A 601 -28.02 12.25 -4.72
C LEU A 601 -27.32 13.54 -4.26
N GLN A 602 -26.03 13.70 -4.56
CA GLN A 602 -25.31 14.94 -4.26
C GLN A 602 -25.91 16.16 -4.98
N ASN A 603 -26.25 16.03 -6.26
CA ASN A 603 -26.89 17.10 -7.02
C ASN A 603 -28.28 17.44 -6.45
N LYS A 604 -29.05 16.42 -6.05
CA LYS A 604 -30.38 16.60 -5.45
C LYS A 604 -30.31 17.34 -4.12
N ILE A 605 -29.42 16.91 -3.22
CA ILE A 605 -29.18 17.57 -1.94
C ILE A 605 -28.68 19.00 -2.16
N GLN A 606 -27.74 19.21 -3.09
CA GLN A 606 -27.24 20.56 -3.39
C GLN A 606 -28.33 21.48 -3.94
N GLY A 607 -29.17 20.98 -4.85
CA GLY A 607 -30.33 21.70 -5.36
C GLY A 607 -31.27 22.09 -4.22
N PHE A 608 -31.62 21.14 -3.38
CA PHE A 608 -32.47 21.34 -2.20
C PHE A 608 -31.90 22.39 -1.23
N LEU A 609 -30.63 22.29 -0.86
CA LEU A 609 -29.98 23.25 0.05
C LEU A 609 -29.77 24.63 -0.57
N ALA A 610 -29.78 24.74 -1.91
CA ALA A 610 -29.65 25.99 -2.63
C ALA A 610 -31.00 26.69 -2.89
N LEU A 611 -32.14 25.99 -2.67
CA LEU A 611 -33.46 26.58 -2.81
C LEU A 611 -33.61 27.80 -1.91
N LYS A 612 -34.25 28.83 -2.47
CA LYS A 612 -34.61 30.06 -1.79
C LYS A 612 -36.12 30.07 -1.64
N ASP A 613 -36.60 29.78 -0.45
CA ASP A 613 -38.01 29.95 -0.12
C ASP A 613 -38.25 31.43 0.25
N ASP A 614 -39.27 32.06 -0.34
CA ASP A 614 -39.81 33.38 0.04
C ASP A 614 -38.78 34.43 0.53
N GLY A 615 -37.81 34.76 -0.33
CA GLY A 615 -36.85 35.84 -0.06
C GLY A 615 -35.71 35.49 0.90
N LYS A 616 -35.61 34.26 1.42
CA LYS A 616 -34.47 33.80 2.22
C LYS A 616 -33.30 33.34 1.36
N GLN A 617 -32.07 33.46 1.90
CA GLN A 617 -30.88 32.87 1.30
C GLN A 617 -30.83 31.37 1.62
N GLY A 618 -30.43 30.53 0.65
CA GLY A 618 -30.29 29.08 0.85
C GLY A 618 -29.36 28.71 2.01
N CYS A 619 -29.41 27.45 2.46
CA CYS A 619 -28.80 26.98 3.71
C CYS A 619 -27.32 27.40 3.83
N ARG A 620 -26.97 28.07 4.95
CA ARG A 620 -25.61 28.53 5.22
C ARG A 620 -24.98 27.80 6.38
N SER A 621 -25.74 27.45 7.41
CA SER A 621 -25.30 26.72 8.59
C SER A 621 -25.74 25.25 8.55
N GLY A 622 -25.10 24.42 9.38
CA GLY A 622 -25.59 23.06 9.64
C GLY A 622 -26.97 23.08 10.31
N GLU A 623 -27.23 24.07 11.17
CA GLU A 623 -28.53 24.27 11.82
C GLU A 623 -29.64 24.55 10.80
N ASP A 624 -29.41 25.47 9.85
CA ASP A 624 -30.35 25.75 8.74
C ASP A 624 -30.67 24.47 7.95
N MET A 625 -29.64 23.68 7.66
CA MET A 625 -29.78 22.43 6.92
C MET A 625 -30.65 21.42 7.66
N PHE A 626 -30.40 21.20 8.96
CA PHE A 626 -31.22 20.27 9.74
C PHE A 626 -32.66 20.77 9.92
N HIS A 627 -32.86 22.08 10.09
CA HIS A 627 -34.19 22.68 10.13
C HIS A 627 -34.97 22.44 8.83
N GLU A 628 -34.33 22.58 7.66
CA GLU A 628 -34.99 22.34 6.37
C GLU A 628 -35.29 20.85 6.15
N LEU A 629 -34.42 19.95 6.63
CA LEU A 629 -34.70 18.52 6.65
C LEU A 629 -35.88 18.18 7.58
N SER A 630 -36.06 18.91 8.69
CA SER A 630 -37.27 18.78 9.53
C SER A 630 -38.54 19.19 8.79
N ARG A 631 -38.50 20.29 8.02
CA ARG A 631 -39.66 20.71 7.19
C ARG A 631 -40.04 19.66 6.15
N LEU A 632 -39.06 19.02 5.50
CA LEU A 632 -39.33 17.89 4.59
C LEU A 632 -40.02 16.72 5.30
N HIS A 633 -39.63 16.41 6.54
CA HIS A 633 -40.25 15.34 7.31
C HIS A 633 -41.70 15.67 7.69
N SER A 634 -41.96 16.91 8.10
CA SER A 634 -43.29 17.40 8.48
C SER A 634 -44.24 17.62 7.29
N GLY A 635 -43.73 17.56 6.05
CA GLY A 635 -44.50 17.82 4.83
C GLY A 635 -44.63 19.31 4.47
N ASP A 636 -43.94 20.20 5.19
CA ASP A 636 -43.95 21.66 4.99
C ASP A 636 -43.04 22.12 3.84
N ALA A 637 -42.28 21.19 3.25
CA ALA A 637 -41.43 21.39 2.09
C ALA A 637 -41.49 20.15 1.20
N GLU A 638 -41.33 20.33 -0.11
CA GLU A 638 -41.29 19.22 -1.08
C GLU A 638 -39.98 19.21 -1.87
N LEU A 639 -39.50 18.00 -2.19
CA LEU A 639 -38.36 17.81 -3.07
C LEU A 639 -38.77 18.05 -4.54
N ASP A 640 -38.37 19.20 -5.10
CA ASP A 640 -38.64 19.60 -6.48
C ASP A 640 -38.03 18.63 -7.52
N GLY A 641 -38.75 18.34 -8.61
CA GLY A 641 -38.39 17.41 -9.69
C GLY A 641 -39.07 16.03 -9.61
N GLY A 642 -39.37 15.46 -10.79
CA GLY A 642 -40.07 14.17 -10.96
C GLY A 642 -39.41 12.98 -10.26
N GLY A 643 -40.16 11.87 -10.15
CA GLY A 643 -39.76 10.66 -9.41
C GLY A 643 -38.40 10.10 -9.83
N GLY A 644 -37.57 9.76 -8.83
CA GLY A 644 -36.20 9.30 -9.04
C GLY A 644 -35.66 8.66 -7.77
N TYR A 645 -34.82 7.64 -7.92
CA TYR A 645 -34.34 6.80 -6.82
C TYR A 645 -33.54 7.58 -5.77
N GLU A 646 -32.84 8.64 -6.19
CA GLU A 646 -32.13 9.55 -5.29
C GLU A 646 -33.06 10.40 -4.40
N LYS A 647 -34.29 10.68 -4.88
CA LYS A 647 -35.32 11.37 -4.08
C LYS A 647 -35.82 10.43 -2.99
N ASP A 648 -36.07 9.18 -3.34
CA ASP A 648 -36.55 8.15 -2.41
C ASP A 648 -35.51 7.90 -1.32
N ILE A 649 -34.22 7.71 -1.67
CA ILE A 649 -33.14 7.55 -0.67
C ILE A 649 -33.08 8.72 0.31
N LEU A 650 -33.21 9.96 -0.17
CA LEU A 650 -33.14 11.13 0.70
C LEU A 650 -34.36 11.20 1.62
N ALA A 651 -35.57 10.99 1.08
CA ALA A 651 -36.80 10.99 1.84
C ALA A 651 -36.83 9.86 2.89
N ASP A 652 -36.41 8.66 2.49
CA ASP A 652 -36.31 7.48 3.35
C ASP A 652 -35.26 7.65 4.44
N GLY A 653 -34.10 8.23 4.12
CA GLY A 653 -33.06 8.55 5.10
C GLY A 653 -33.52 9.56 6.15
N ILE A 654 -34.29 10.57 5.72
CA ILE A 654 -34.92 11.54 6.62
C ILE A 654 -35.95 10.85 7.51
N ARG A 655 -36.88 10.09 6.91
CA ARG A 655 -37.91 9.34 7.61
C ARG A 655 -37.31 8.40 8.66
N LEU A 656 -36.31 7.60 8.28
CA LEU A 656 -35.65 6.67 9.18
C LEU A 656 -34.98 7.40 10.36
N GLY A 657 -34.33 8.53 10.09
CA GLY A 657 -33.69 9.35 11.14
C GLY A 657 -34.67 9.80 12.23
N TYR A 658 -35.84 10.31 11.83
CA TYR A 658 -36.88 10.73 12.78
C TYR A 658 -37.57 9.55 13.47
N GLN A 659 -37.86 8.46 12.76
CA GLN A 659 -38.42 7.24 13.38
C GLN A 659 -37.50 6.64 14.45
N ILE A 660 -36.19 6.65 14.22
CA ILE A 660 -35.20 6.22 15.22
C ILE A 660 -35.24 7.12 16.47
N PHE A 661 -35.45 8.42 16.31
CA PHE A 661 -35.61 9.33 17.44
C PHE A 661 -36.88 9.06 18.25
N ASP A 662 -37.99 8.81 17.56
CA ASP A 662 -39.31 8.60 18.18
C ASP A 662 -39.39 7.24 18.89
N GLU A 663 -38.91 6.17 18.26
CA GLU A 663 -39.03 4.81 18.81
C GLU A 663 -37.95 4.49 19.86
N MET A 664 -36.81 5.19 19.85
CA MET A 664 -35.74 5.02 20.84
C MET A 664 -35.40 6.35 21.52
N PRO A 665 -36.13 6.77 22.56
CA PRO A 665 -35.90 8.03 23.26
C PRO A 665 -34.58 8.03 24.07
N ASP A 666 -34.15 6.87 24.57
CA ASP A 666 -32.87 6.71 25.28
C ASP A 666 -31.69 6.87 24.33
N GLU A 667 -30.89 7.92 24.54
CA GLU A 667 -29.75 8.24 23.70
C GLU A 667 -28.65 7.16 23.73
N ALA A 668 -28.37 6.57 24.89
CA ALA A 668 -27.32 5.55 25.02
C ALA A 668 -27.72 4.27 24.27
N VAL A 669 -28.99 3.84 24.39
CA VAL A 669 -29.51 2.67 23.65
C VAL A 669 -29.50 2.93 22.15
N ARG A 670 -29.95 4.12 21.71
CA ARG A 670 -29.97 4.52 20.31
C ARG A 670 -28.57 4.48 19.67
N TRP A 671 -27.56 5.08 20.31
CA TRP A 671 -26.20 5.09 19.79
C TRP A 671 -25.53 3.72 19.84
N ASN A 672 -25.83 2.89 20.86
CA ASN A 672 -25.36 1.51 20.89
C ASN A 672 -25.89 0.71 19.70
N MET A 673 -27.21 0.79 19.43
CA MET A 673 -27.82 0.14 18.27
C MET A 673 -27.21 0.62 16.96
N LEU A 674 -27.07 1.94 16.76
CA LEU A 674 -26.43 2.50 15.56
C LEU A 674 -24.98 2.02 15.40
N SER A 675 -24.21 1.96 16.50
CA SER A 675 -22.82 1.52 16.44
C SER A 675 -22.68 0.05 16.03
N GLU A 676 -23.54 -0.83 16.55
CA GLU A 676 -23.55 -2.25 16.19
C GLU A 676 -24.05 -2.44 14.75
N MET A 677 -25.08 -1.69 14.34
CA MET A 677 -25.63 -1.71 12.99
C MET A 677 -24.55 -1.36 11.96
N TRP A 678 -23.81 -0.27 12.19
CA TRP A 678 -22.78 0.17 11.26
C TRP A 678 -21.61 -0.81 11.15
N VAL A 679 -21.23 -1.45 12.25
CA VAL A 679 -20.18 -2.49 12.25
C VAL A 679 -20.68 -3.73 11.51
N GLU A 680 -21.92 -4.16 11.72
CA GLU A 680 -22.52 -5.29 10.99
C GLU A 680 -22.62 -4.99 9.49
N LEU A 681 -23.06 -3.79 9.11
CA LEU A 681 -23.16 -3.37 7.72
C LEU A 681 -21.80 -3.33 7.04
N LEU A 682 -20.77 -2.77 7.71
CA LEU A 682 -19.40 -2.73 7.20
C LEU A 682 -18.83 -4.15 7.00
N LEU A 683 -19.07 -5.07 7.94
CA LEU A 683 -18.63 -6.46 7.83
C LEU A 683 -19.42 -7.23 6.76
N SER A 684 -20.69 -6.87 6.52
CA SER A 684 -21.51 -7.47 5.45
C SER A 684 -21.04 -7.08 4.05
N VAL A 685 -20.48 -5.87 3.89
CA VAL A 685 -19.98 -5.40 2.57
C VAL A 685 -18.49 -5.64 2.32
N ALA A 686 -17.73 -6.04 3.34
CA ALA A 686 -16.30 -6.29 3.23
C ALA A 686 -15.93 -7.53 2.38
N PRO A 687 -16.69 -8.64 2.36
CA PRO A 687 -16.46 -9.73 1.42
C PRO A 687 -16.59 -9.23 -0.02
N SER A 688 -15.61 -9.53 -0.86
CA SER A 688 -15.55 -9.04 -2.24
C SER A 688 -14.75 -9.99 -3.12
N ASP A 689 -15.28 -10.24 -4.31
CA ASP A 689 -14.59 -11.01 -5.36
C ASP A 689 -13.63 -10.15 -6.18
N ASN A 690 -13.72 -8.82 -6.06
CA ASN A 690 -12.81 -7.90 -6.74
C ASN A 690 -11.47 -7.76 -6.00
N VAL A 691 -10.71 -8.85 -5.95
CA VAL A 691 -9.40 -8.86 -5.27
C VAL A 691 -8.42 -7.86 -5.90
N SER A 692 -8.52 -7.65 -7.21
CA SER A 692 -7.70 -6.67 -7.93
C SER A 692 -7.85 -5.25 -7.39
N ALA A 693 -9.08 -4.85 -7.00
CA ALA A 693 -9.36 -3.55 -6.39
C ALA A 693 -8.68 -3.42 -5.01
N HIS A 694 -8.76 -4.46 -4.17
CA HIS A 694 -8.08 -4.49 -2.88
C HIS A 694 -6.56 -4.34 -3.03
N ILE A 695 -5.94 -5.06 -3.96
CA ILE A 695 -4.48 -4.97 -4.22
C ILE A 695 -4.11 -3.57 -4.74
N LYS A 696 -4.91 -2.98 -5.65
CA LYS A 696 -4.69 -1.61 -6.13
C LYS A 696 -4.72 -0.60 -4.98
N LYS A 697 -5.59 -0.79 -3.98
CA LYS A 697 -5.69 0.12 -2.82
C LYS A 697 -4.58 -0.07 -1.79
N LEU A 698 -3.89 -1.22 -1.76
CA LEU A 698 -2.69 -1.40 -0.92
C LEU A 698 -1.56 -0.43 -1.28
N ALA A 699 -1.33 -0.19 -2.58
CA ALA A 699 -0.35 0.84 -3.02
C ALA A 699 -0.77 2.26 -2.70
N THR A 700 -2.04 2.46 -2.33
CA THR A 700 -2.56 3.74 -1.91
C THR A 700 -2.84 3.81 -0.40
N GLY A 701 -2.05 3.11 0.41
CA GLY A 701 -2.04 3.24 1.87
C GLY A 701 -3.00 2.33 2.62
N GLY A 702 -3.64 1.38 1.91
CA GLY A 702 -4.50 0.29 2.42
C GLY A 702 -5.81 0.75 3.08
N GLU A 703 -6.98 0.34 2.60
CA GLU A 703 -8.25 0.73 3.26
C GLU A 703 -8.62 -0.21 4.41
N LEU A 704 -9.35 0.26 5.42
CA LEU A 704 -9.81 -0.58 6.54
C LEU A 704 -10.60 -1.79 6.03
N VAL A 705 -11.44 -1.59 5.01
CA VAL A 705 -12.24 -2.65 4.38
C VAL A 705 -11.35 -3.72 3.75
N THR A 706 -10.12 -3.40 3.36
CA THR A 706 -9.16 -4.41 2.85
C THR A 706 -8.61 -5.28 3.98
N GLN A 707 -8.41 -4.71 5.17
CA GLN A 707 -8.06 -5.48 6.37
C GLN A 707 -9.21 -6.43 6.74
N LEU A 708 -10.45 -5.93 6.73
CA LEU A 708 -11.64 -6.74 7.02
C LEU A 708 -11.86 -7.82 5.96
N TRP A 709 -11.68 -7.51 4.67
CA TRP A 709 -11.76 -8.47 3.57
C TRP A 709 -10.79 -9.65 3.75
N ALA A 710 -9.52 -9.38 4.07
CA ALA A 710 -8.54 -10.43 4.30
C ALA A 710 -8.89 -11.27 5.53
N LEU A 711 -9.29 -10.61 6.63
CA LEU A 711 -9.74 -11.26 7.85
C LEU A 711 -10.95 -12.20 7.61
N LEU A 712 -11.99 -11.70 6.95
CA LEU A 712 -13.22 -12.45 6.67
C LEU A 712 -12.97 -13.60 5.69
N THR A 713 -12.03 -13.43 4.75
CA THR A 713 -11.58 -14.52 3.87
C THR A 713 -10.99 -15.68 4.68
N HIS A 714 -10.18 -15.41 5.72
CA HIS A 714 -9.68 -16.45 6.62
C HIS A 714 -10.75 -17.03 7.55
N GLY A 715 -11.85 -16.32 7.74
CA GLY A 715 -13.04 -16.80 8.46
C GLY A 715 -14.05 -17.56 7.58
N GLY A 716 -13.72 -17.84 6.31
CA GLY A 716 -14.59 -18.57 5.38
C GLY A 716 -15.68 -17.72 4.69
N MET A 717 -15.81 -16.43 5.04
CA MET A 717 -16.79 -15.52 4.45
C MET A 717 -16.25 -14.87 3.18
N ILE A 718 -16.27 -15.64 2.10
CA ILE A 718 -15.69 -15.27 0.80
C ILE A 718 -16.64 -14.36 0.01
N ALA A 719 -17.93 -14.69 0.02
CA ALA A 719 -18.99 -13.98 -0.69
C ALA A 719 -19.80 -13.10 0.27
N LYS A 720 -20.42 -12.05 -0.29
CA LYS A 720 -21.36 -11.22 0.47
C LYS A 720 -22.57 -12.07 0.91
N PRO A 721 -23.13 -11.82 2.10
CA PRO A 721 -24.37 -12.46 2.51
C PRO A 721 -25.49 -12.08 1.53
N ASP A 722 -26.42 -13.01 1.33
CA ASP A 722 -27.62 -12.72 0.56
C ASP A 722 -28.45 -11.66 1.28
N LYS A 723 -29.00 -10.73 0.52
CA LYS A 723 -29.84 -9.68 1.08
C LYS A 723 -31.15 -10.32 1.55
N PRO A 724 -31.63 -9.99 2.76
CA PRO A 724 -32.92 -10.45 3.21
C PRO A 724 -34.02 -9.86 2.31
N GLU A 725 -34.80 -10.72 1.68
CA GLU A 725 -35.99 -10.36 0.93
C GLU A 725 -37.20 -10.57 1.84
N TYR A 726 -37.85 -9.48 2.24
CA TYR A 726 -39.14 -9.52 2.90
C TYR A 726 -40.21 -9.37 1.83
N THR A 727 -41.02 -10.41 1.65
CA THR A 727 -42.21 -10.33 0.81
C THR A 727 -43.19 -9.39 1.49
N SER A 728 -43.34 -8.18 0.94
CA SER A 728 -44.37 -7.21 1.33
C SER A 728 -45.76 -7.70 0.96
#